data_AF-A0A9X0BGG6-F1
#
_entry.id   AF-A0A9X0BGG6-F1
#
_cell.length_a   1.000
_cell.length_b   1.000
_cell.length_c   1.000
_cell.angle_alpha   90.00
_cell.angle_beta   90.00
_cell.angle_gamma   90.00
#
_symmetry.space_group_name_H-M   'P 1'
#
loop_
_entity.id
_entity.type
_entity.pdbx_description
1 polymer ?
#
loop_
_entity_poly.entity_id
_entity_poly.type
_entity_poly.pdbx_seq_one_letter_code
_entity_poly.pdbx_strand_id
1 'polypeptide(L)'
;MDPRQRLYEVYPGGDIVHPPPFPKRPDIFNRAPLAPALTEDDAFLARRFWQQPDESLGRAWRAHANRPYTRATEEEESVMHALAHNVYEHLMSNPLLPISREDAQARFAAEGLDETYNGVQGLDAMEGKVFIHGLNVRDPDLWTKDALTEELRSRGLSTDGRKTDLQRRLWEYECDERFGVSRQSNLSHWGIHREPRPVMSPATRTDMSALEMYTAAIKLSPYNPTYWNSRAYCHYLLGHFDLAIGDAYRGELLCEVLTTATQRNKRPGMYTRVWDAIQQHLMMELKIKGVPMTREVLQMRKANGVNYFIPTLRNALHSITSLSLAALNCWDDFEDHMQGQLQRPLPYRDVSVPKKRMTVSAPVKAEIERRRKNPSALHPSLYGHEWSRGWISGANKYPYDQADVRRESPYFINALNANIFTANPSAGKSPQRTCQVQPTFTKDNSFNGLGVFAIRNIKAGTLIHYEEPVIRGNLIPNRLLDDESEGPLHAPRCDNCQTVIDPEEVQHIEDNWDAIHSPTPLSGWGHSSNCACLDMMCKCADVGYFRATRGGLLFCSSNDALSDGMAPHCLAIARETYHFEEFCGLDWGWLHDAMRPNKVTWGGSQYFTHTNERHGTVLSLLLKSVLELTLHRRQEDPNLLAHEINELLVLEAGTDTNEPWKESWFPFTLAGNIQIPFDILFNLGVDIFSDLSFDTWVIQTVLRKLLVNAVPWEHERRGANPTFNDRDGPKPVLHPTLQSRMRARNEDLSAMEPSFGNFYLFPGLSMFNHSCRPFENALWGYDDKVPNRVVVWANKDIRAGEEIRIPYQRYRLADPVGNDIDLNMHAVQLFGKNCECPRCQGRAFVPPVDSREGKSGSGGDAAQGDGTVDWTPGPVTIPPKAGNMGWCTRRGTF
;
A
#
# COMPACT_ATOMS: atom_id res chain seq x y z
N MET A 1 13.61 -12.51 -52.62
CA MET A 1 13.30 -12.30 -51.19
C MET A 1 12.58 -13.52 -50.67
N ASP A 2 13.06 -14.10 -49.58
CA ASP A 2 12.54 -15.33 -48.96
C ASP A 2 11.11 -15.07 -48.40
N PRO A 3 10.11 -15.93 -48.67
CA PRO A 3 8.78 -15.82 -48.06
C PRO A 3 8.80 -15.77 -46.51
N ARG A 4 9.84 -16.31 -45.87
CA ARG A 4 10.04 -16.19 -44.42
C ARG A 4 10.44 -14.78 -43.98
N GLN A 5 11.12 -13.99 -44.81
CA GLN A 5 11.44 -12.59 -44.50
C GLN A 5 10.18 -11.71 -44.50
N ARG A 6 9.21 -11.98 -45.38
CA ARG A 6 7.93 -11.23 -45.41
C ARG A 6 7.10 -11.39 -44.12
N LEU A 7 7.23 -12.50 -43.40
CA LEU A 7 6.56 -12.70 -42.11
C LEU A 7 7.13 -11.82 -40.99
N TYR A 8 8.38 -11.37 -41.11
CA TYR A 8 9.03 -10.45 -40.16
C TYR A 8 8.82 -8.96 -40.53
N GLU A 9 8.41 -8.67 -41.78
CA GLU A 9 8.15 -7.31 -42.28
C GLU A 9 6.69 -6.84 -42.07
N VAL A 10 5.76 -7.76 -41.80
CA VAL A 10 4.38 -7.40 -41.45
C VAL A 10 4.37 -6.93 -40.00
N TYR A 11 4.08 -5.64 -39.77
CA TYR A 11 3.84 -5.11 -38.44
C TYR A 11 2.81 -6.00 -37.73
N PRO A 12 2.99 -6.32 -36.43
CA PRO A 12 1.95 -7.00 -35.69
C PRO A 12 0.65 -6.19 -35.87
N GLY A 13 -0.44 -6.84 -36.26
CA GLY A 13 -1.75 -6.22 -36.19
C GLY A 13 -1.95 -5.68 -34.78
N GLY A 14 -2.71 -4.58 -34.62
CA GLY A 14 -2.94 -3.96 -33.31
C GLY A 14 -3.43 -4.92 -32.22
N ASP A 15 -3.97 -6.07 -32.61
CA ASP A 15 -4.45 -7.15 -31.74
C ASP A 15 -3.38 -8.22 -31.39
N ILE A 16 -2.14 -8.14 -31.90
CA ILE A 16 -1.14 -9.23 -31.76
C ILE A 16 -0.31 -9.12 -30.47
N VAL A 17 -0.14 -7.93 -29.89
CA VAL A 17 0.54 -7.75 -28.60
C VAL A 17 -0.48 -7.27 -27.57
N HIS A 18 -1.16 -8.21 -26.92
CA HIS A 18 -1.98 -7.88 -25.77
C HIS A 18 -1.08 -7.54 -24.58
N PRO A 19 -1.15 -6.31 -24.04
CA PRO A 19 -0.39 -5.96 -22.84
C PRO A 19 -0.87 -6.83 -21.66
N PRO A 20 0.02 -7.17 -20.72
CA PRO A 20 -0.42 -7.86 -19.51
C PRO A 20 -1.41 -6.96 -18.75
N PRO A 21 -2.44 -7.55 -18.11
CA PRO A 21 -3.43 -6.78 -17.36
C PRO A 21 -2.83 -6.08 -16.15
N PHE A 22 -1.75 -6.63 -15.58
CA PHE A 22 -1.03 -6.11 -14.42
C PHE A 22 0.47 -5.97 -14.72
N PRO A 23 1.21 -5.11 -14.00
CA PRO A 23 2.65 -4.98 -14.16
C PRO A 23 3.39 -6.31 -13.93
N LYS A 24 4.53 -6.47 -14.59
CA LYS A 24 5.35 -7.67 -14.43
C LYS A 24 6.03 -7.66 -13.07
N ARG A 25 5.95 -8.79 -12.37
CA ARG A 25 6.58 -9.03 -11.07
C ARG A 25 8.09 -9.32 -11.23
N PRO A 26 8.93 -8.93 -10.25
CA PRO A 26 10.37 -9.24 -10.26
C PRO A 26 10.64 -10.75 -10.14
N ASP A 27 11.85 -11.15 -10.53
CA ASP A 27 12.40 -12.47 -10.23
C ASP A 27 13.19 -12.41 -8.92
N ILE A 28 12.79 -13.17 -7.90
CA ILE A 28 13.23 -13.00 -6.51
C ILE A 28 14.12 -14.18 -6.09
N PHE A 29 15.01 -14.61 -6.96
CA PHE A 29 15.88 -15.75 -6.69
C PHE A 29 16.83 -15.44 -5.51
N ASN A 30 16.70 -16.17 -4.41
CA ASN A 30 17.58 -16.17 -3.22
C ASN A 30 17.69 -14.90 -2.36
N ARG A 31 16.68 -14.01 -2.31
CA ARG A 31 16.80 -12.76 -1.51
C ARG A 31 16.30 -12.81 -0.06
N ALA A 32 15.24 -13.57 0.24
CA ALA A 32 14.62 -13.60 1.57
C ALA A 32 14.71 -15.00 2.20
N PRO A 33 15.32 -15.17 3.39
CA PRO A 33 15.24 -16.44 4.10
C PRO A 33 13.77 -16.74 4.42
N LEU A 34 13.32 -17.93 4.04
CA LEU A 34 12.02 -18.43 4.48
C LEU A 34 12.10 -18.75 5.98
N ALA A 35 11.02 -18.51 6.71
CA ALA A 35 10.88 -18.91 8.11
C ALA A 35 11.24 -20.41 8.29
N PRO A 36 11.66 -20.89 9.48
CA PRO A 36 12.04 -22.29 9.71
C PRO A 36 10.96 -23.32 9.35
N ALA A 37 11.35 -24.58 9.20
CA ALA A 37 10.39 -25.67 8.93
C ALA A 37 9.36 -25.76 10.06
N LEU A 38 8.12 -26.10 9.73
CA LEU A 38 7.03 -26.08 10.70
C LEU A 38 7.24 -27.20 11.73
N THR A 39 7.29 -26.85 13.01
CA THR A 39 7.35 -27.86 14.07
C THR A 39 5.98 -28.47 14.30
N GLU A 40 5.95 -29.70 14.84
CA GLU A 40 4.70 -30.37 15.15
C GLU A 40 3.85 -29.58 16.17
N ASP A 41 4.52 -28.92 17.12
CA ASP A 41 3.87 -28.11 18.15
C ASP A 41 3.25 -26.84 17.56
N ASP A 42 3.98 -26.15 16.70
CA ASP A 42 3.47 -24.96 16.02
C ASP A 42 2.30 -25.32 15.10
N ALA A 43 2.38 -26.47 14.41
CA ALA A 43 1.27 -26.99 13.60
C ALA A 43 0.04 -27.30 14.44
N PHE A 44 0.21 -27.93 15.61
CA PHE A 44 -0.87 -28.24 16.53
C PHE A 44 -1.57 -26.96 17.02
N LEU A 45 -0.79 -25.99 17.52
CA LEU A 45 -1.32 -24.72 17.99
C LEU A 45 -1.98 -23.91 16.87
N ALA A 46 -1.34 -23.80 15.70
CA ALA A 46 -1.90 -23.10 14.55
C ALA A 46 -3.26 -23.69 14.13
N ARG A 47 -3.38 -25.03 14.11
CA ARG A 47 -4.65 -25.71 13.84
C ARG A 47 -5.68 -25.42 14.93
N ARG A 48 -5.30 -25.39 16.20
CA ARG A 48 -6.21 -25.06 17.31
C ARG A 48 -6.74 -23.63 17.25
N PHE A 49 -5.86 -22.65 17.00
CA PHE A 49 -6.26 -21.25 16.85
C PHE A 49 -7.23 -21.08 15.67
N TRP A 50 -6.95 -21.71 14.54
CA TRP A 50 -7.84 -21.64 13.37
C TRP A 50 -9.17 -22.37 13.57
N GLN A 51 -9.18 -23.52 14.26
CA GLN A 51 -10.35 -24.39 14.32
C GLN A 51 -11.49 -23.78 15.14
N GLN A 52 -11.23 -23.04 16.23
CA GLN A 52 -12.32 -22.54 17.08
C GLN A 52 -13.26 -21.59 16.31
N PRO A 53 -12.77 -20.54 15.60
CA PRO A 53 -13.65 -19.67 14.84
C PRO A 53 -14.19 -20.33 13.56
N ASP A 54 -13.42 -21.23 12.94
CA ASP A 54 -13.89 -21.98 11.76
C ASP A 54 -15.07 -22.91 12.10
N GLU A 55 -15.08 -23.50 13.31
CA GLU A 55 -16.23 -24.27 13.79
C GLU A 55 -17.47 -23.41 14.05
N SER A 56 -17.31 -22.20 14.59
CA SER A 56 -18.40 -21.24 14.77
C SER A 56 -19.01 -20.82 13.45
N LEU A 57 -18.16 -20.45 12.47
CA LEU A 57 -18.58 -20.23 11.09
C LEU A 57 -19.33 -21.45 10.54
N GLY A 58 -18.77 -22.64 10.77
CA GLY A 58 -19.34 -23.93 10.42
C GLY A 58 -20.75 -24.17 10.97
N ARG A 59 -21.03 -23.74 12.20
CA ARG A 59 -22.36 -23.85 12.82
C ARG A 59 -23.34 -22.85 12.21
N ALA A 60 -22.90 -21.61 11.99
CA ALA A 60 -23.73 -20.55 11.44
C ALA A 60 -24.26 -20.89 10.04
N TRP A 61 -23.38 -21.26 9.10
CA TRP A 61 -23.85 -21.55 7.74
C TRP A 61 -24.71 -22.82 7.67
N ARG A 62 -24.48 -23.80 8.57
CA ARG A 62 -25.32 -24.99 8.69
C ARG A 62 -26.74 -24.69 9.14
N ALA A 63 -26.95 -23.61 9.90
CA ALA A 63 -28.27 -23.18 10.36
C ALA A 63 -29.10 -22.48 9.26
N HIS A 64 -28.50 -22.02 8.16
CA HIS A 64 -29.26 -21.42 7.05
C HIS A 64 -30.10 -22.46 6.30
N ALA A 65 -31.44 -22.27 6.32
CA ALA A 65 -32.41 -23.17 5.72
C ALA A 65 -32.48 -23.11 4.18
N ASN A 66 -32.19 -21.95 3.57
CA ASN A 66 -32.23 -21.75 2.12
C ASN A 66 -30.83 -21.44 1.58
N ARG A 67 -30.26 -22.37 0.81
CA ARG A 67 -28.98 -22.18 0.12
C ARG A 67 -29.20 -22.20 -1.39
N PRO A 68 -28.98 -21.08 -2.10
CA PRO A 68 -29.31 -20.96 -3.52
C PRO A 68 -28.36 -21.73 -4.45
N TYR A 69 -27.15 -22.03 -3.99
CA TYR A 69 -26.12 -22.72 -4.78
C TYR A 69 -25.60 -23.93 -4.01
N THR A 70 -26.42 -24.95 -3.78
CA THR A 70 -25.98 -26.20 -3.15
C THR A 70 -25.11 -27.04 -4.10
N ARG A 71 -24.33 -27.95 -3.54
CA ARG A 71 -23.59 -28.94 -4.32
C ARG A 71 -24.49 -30.10 -4.73
N ALA A 72 -24.03 -30.89 -5.70
CA ALA A 72 -24.55 -32.23 -5.87
C ALA A 72 -24.19 -33.08 -4.64
N THR A 73 -25.04 -34.04 -4.28
CA THR A 73 -24.86 -34.88 -3.08
C THR A 73 -23.50 -35.59 -3.04
N GLU A 74 -23.00 -36.02 -4.20
CA GLU A 74 -21.68 -36.66 -4.34
C GLU A 74 -20.50 -35.70 -4.10
N GLU A 75 -20.68 -34.39 -4.33
CA GLU A 75 -19.68 -33.34 -4.11
C GLU A 75 -19.70 -32.79 -2.66
N GLU A 76 -20.82 -32.94 -1.94
CA GLU A 76 -20.90 -32.59 -0.50
C GLU A 76 -20.00 -33.49 0.35
N GLU A 77 -19.92 -34.76 -0.01
CA GLU A 77 -19.07 -35.75 0.69
C GLU A 77 -17.60 -35.71 0.23
N SER A 78 -17.24 -34.81 -0.70
CA SER A 78 -15.88 -34.71 -1.20
C SER A 78 -14.95 -34.09 -0.17
N VAL A 79 -13.83 -34.78 0.09
CA VAL A 79 -12.77 -34.27 0.98
C VAL A 79 -11.93 -33.16 0.34
N MET A 80 -12.12 -32.85 -0.94
CA MET A 80 -11.38 -31.79 -1.66
C MET A 80 -11.47 -30.44 -0.95
N HIS A 81 -12.57 -30.22 -0.24
CA HIS A 81 -12.94 -28.93 0.31
C HIS A 81 -12.40 -28.70 1.72
N ALA A 82 -11.71 -29.67 2.32
CA ALA A 82 -11.32 -29.67 3.73
C ALA A 82 -10.55 -28.40 4.17
N LEU A 83 -9.78 -27.79 3.27
CA LEU A 83 -8.95 -26.61 3.57
C LEU A 83 -9.70 -25.27 3.55
N ALA A 84 -10.91 -25.21 3.04
CA ALA A 84 -11.66 -23.96 2.87
C ALA A 84 -13.17 -24.11 2.98
N HIS A 85 -13.66 -25.25 3.50
CA HIS A 85 -15.05 -25.68 3.35
C HIS A 85 -16.05 -24.61 3.82
N ASN A 86 -15.92 -24.15 5.06
CA ASN A 86 -16.89 -23.24 5.68
C ASN A 86 -16.90 -21.86 4.98
N VAL A 87 -15.72 -21.28 4.74
CA VAL A 87 -15.58 -20.02 4.00
C VAL A 87 -16.15 -20.15 2.58
N TYR A 88 -15.81 -21.24 1.88
CA TYR A 88 -16.29 -21.48 0.53
C TYR A 88 -17.80 -21.62 0.47
N GLU A 89 -18.40 -22.42 1.36
CA GLU A 89 -19.85 -22.59 1.38
C GLU A 89 -20.58 -21.31 1.74
N HIS A 90 -20.00 -20.46 2.58
CA HIS A 90 -20.55 -19.13 2.82
C HIS A 90 -20.55 -18.26 1.55
N LEU A 91 -19.39 -18.13 0.90
CA LEU A 91 -19.23 -17.33 -0.33
C LEU A 91 -20.13 -17.81 -1.47
N MET A 92 -20.52 -19.08 -1.44
CA MET A 92 -21.48 -19.68 -2.36
C MET A 92 -22.93 -19.63 -1.85
N SER A 93 -23.20 -19.41 -0.57
CA SER A 93 -24.57 -19.31 -0.02
C SER A 93 -25.11 -17.89 -0.14
N ASN A 94 -24.26 -16.88 0.04
CA ASN A 94 -24.60 -15.46 -0.11
C ASN A 94 -23.27 -14.67 -0.07
N PRO A 95 -22.70 -14.14 -1.19
CA PRO A 95 -23.48 -13.26 -2.06
C PRO A 95 -23.03 -13.14 -3.55
N LEU A 96 -23.97 -12.76 -4.42
CA LEU A 96 -23.66 -12.30 -5.79
C LEU A 96 -23.10 -10.87 -5.82
N LEU A 97 -23.28 -10.13 -4.73
CA LEU A 97 -22.96 -8.71 -4.58
C LEU A 97 -22.17 -8.52 -3.28
N PRO A 98 -21.22 -7.58 -3.20
CA PRO A 98 -20.49 -7.37 -1.97
C PRO A 98 -21.41 -7.00 -0.80
N ILE A 99 -20.99 -7.29 0.43
CA ILE A 99 -21.70 -6.78 1.61
C ILE A 99 -21.63 -5.25 1.66
N SER A 100 -22.69 -4.61 2.14
CA SER A 100 -22.64 -3.19 2.44
C SER A 100 -21.81 -2.97 3.71
N ARG A 101 -21.20 -1.79 3.85
CA ARG A 101 -20.46 -1.45 5.08
C ARG A 101 -21.36 -1.30 6.29
N GLU A 102 -22.59 -0.83 6.08
CA GLU A 102 -23.59 -0.65 7.14
C GLU A 102 -24.02 -2.00 7.73
N ASP A 103 -24.10 -3.03 6.88
CA ASP A 103 -24.47 -4.38 7.29
C ASP A 103 -23.28 -5.22 7.76
N ALA A 104 -22.04 -4.75 7.61
CA ALA A 104 -20.83 -5.53 7.85
C ALA A 104 -20.82 -6.15 9.26
N GLN A 105 -21.07 -5.34 10.30
CA GLN A 105 -21.11 -5.82 11.69
C GLN A 105 -22.23 -6.85 11.92
N ALA A 106 -23.43 -6.60 11.37
CA ALA A 106 -24.56 -7.50 11.50
C ALA A 106 -24.32 -8.83 10.78
N ARG A 107 -23.65 -8.79 9.61
CA ARG A 107 -23.22 -9.98 8.88
C ARG A 107 -22.15 -10.75 9.64
N PHE A 108 -21.13 -10.07 10.15
CA PHE A 108 -20.08 -10.69 10.95
C PHE A 108 -20.64 -11.49 12.14
N ALA A 109 -21.65 -10.92 12.83
CA ALA A 109 -22.37 -11.59 13.91
C ALA A 109 -23.29 -12.73 13.42
N ALA A 110 -24.01 -12.54 12.31
CA ALA A 110 -24.86 -13.58 11.73
C ALA A 110 -24.07 -14.83 11.32
N GLU A 111 -22.80 -14.66 10.95
CA GLU A 111 -21.88 -15.75 10.63
C GLU A 111 -21.16 -16.36 11.84
N GLY A 112 -21.49 -15.91 13.06
CA GLY A 112 -20.96 -16.46 14.32
C GLY A 112 -19.50 -16.13 14.59
N LEU A 113 -18.94 -15.11 13.93
CA LEU A 113 -17.53 -14.73 14.09
C LEU A 113 -17.32 -13.61 15.13
N ASP A 114 -18.40 -13.05 15.68
CA ASP A 114 -18.40 -12.10 16.81
C ASP A 114 -18.28 -12.76 18.19
N GLU A 115 -18.30 -14.10 18.24
CA GLU A 115 -17.97 -14.88 19.43
C GLU A 115 -16.55 -14.57 19.94
N THR A 116 -16.30 -14.86 21.22
CA THR A 116 -14.97 -14.81 21.83
C THR A 116 -14.38 -16.20 21.95
N TYR A 117 -13.07 -16.30 21.80
CA TYR A 117 -12.35 -17.55 21.68
C TYR A 117 -11.20 -17.64 22.69
N ASN A 118 -10.90 -18.86 23.12
CA ASN A 118 -9.91 -19.08 24.16
C ASN A 118 -8.52 -19.28 23.56
N GLY A 119 -7.66 -18.26 23.71
CA GLY A 119 -6.27 -18.28 23.26
C GLY A 119 -5.36 -19.21 24.07
N VAL A 120 -5.73 -19.47 25.32
CA VAL A 120 -4.99 -20.38 26.23
C VAL A 120 -5.25 -21.85 25.87
N GLN A 121 -6.36 -22.14 25.17
CA GLN A 121 -6.75 -23.51 24.88
C GLN A 121 -5.73 -24.22 23.98
N GLY A 122 -5.12 -25.28 24.51
CA GLY A 122 -4.10 -26.07 23.82
C GLY A 122 -2.66 -25.70 24.20
N LEU A 123 -2.45 -24.60 24.94
CA LEU A 123 -1.14 -24.25 25.48
C LEU A 123 -0.67 -25.18 26.59
N ASP A 124 -1.56 -25.90 27.26
CA ASP A 124 -1.17 -26.95 28.23
C ASP A 124 -0.24 -28.00 27.60
N ALA A 125 -0.41 -28.28 26.30
CA ALA A 125 0.47 -29.18 25.55
C ALA A 125 1.92 -28.63 25.40
N MET A 126 2.12 -27.35 25.73
CA MET A 126 3.40 -26.64 25.70
C MET A 126 4.06 -26.50 27.08
N GLU A 127 3.38 -26.80 28.18
CA GLU A 127 3.98 -26.69 29.53
C GLU A 127 5.30 -27.47 29.64
N GLY A 128 5.33 -28.67 29.05
CA GLY A 128 6.51 -29.54 28.98
C GLY A 128 7.59 -29.12 27.97
N LYS A 129 7.41 -28.05 27.20
CA LYS A 129 8.18 -27.78 25.96
C LYS A 129 8.80 -26.39 25.87
N VAL A 130 8.62 -25.55 26.88
CA VAL A 130 9.25 -24.23 26.96
C VAL A 130 10.51 -24.35 27.81
N PHE A 131 11.66 -24.10 27.21
CA PHE A 131 12.97 -24.26 27.85
C PHE A 131 13.76 -22.96 27.84
N ILE A 132 14.36 -22.62 28.99
CA ILE A 132 15.34 -21.55 29.13
C ILE A 132 16.63 -22.18 29.65
N HIS A 133 17.76 -21.92 28.99
CA HIS A 133 19.05 -22.55 29.30
C HIS A 133 19.00 -24.09 29.37
N GLY A 134 18.11 -24.72 28.59
CA GLY A 134 17.90 -26.17 28.58
C GLY A 134 17.06 -26.72 29.74
N LEU A 135 16.55 -25.86 30.63
CA LEU A 135 15.67 -26.23 31.73
C LEU A 135 14.22 -25.91 31.38
N ASN A 136 13.30 -26.84 31.65
CA ASN A 136 11.88 -26.59 31.45
C ASN A 136 11.38 -25.54 32.46
N VAL A 137 10.70 -24.50 32.00
CA VAL A 137 10.26 -23.36 32.83
C VAL A 137 9.20 -23.75 33.87
N ARG A 138 8.31 -24.69 33.51
CA ARG A 138 7.17 -25.14 34.34
C ARG A 138 7.55 -26.29 35.28
N ASP A 139 8.74 -26.87 35.15
CA ASP A 139 9.24 -27.89 36.09
C ASP A 139 9.51 -27.25 37.47
N PRO A 140 8.77 -27.66 38.53
CA PRO A 140 8.91 -27.06 39.85
C PRO A 140 10.25 -27.40 40.52
N ASP A 141 10.98 -28.43 40.09
CA ASP A 141 12.19 -28.89 40.76
C ASP A 141 13.47 -28.28 40.17
N LEU A 142 13.41 -27.81 38.91
CA LEU A 142 14.59 -27.29 38.19
C LEU A 142 14.92 -25.82 38.49
N TRP A 143 13.98 -25.03 39.02
CA TRP A 143 14.15 -23.58 39.18
C TRP A 143 14.18 -23.17 40.65
N THR A 144 15.06 -22.25 41.04
CA THR A 144 14.97 -21.56 42.35
C THR A 144 14.21 -20.25 42.20
N LYS A 145 13.69 -19.70 43.32
CA LYS A 145 13.00 -18.40 43.28
C LYS A 145 13.93 -17.29 42.77
N ASP A 146 15.19 -17.29 43.23
CA ASP A 146 16.17 -16.28 42.86
C ASP A 146 16.53 -16.35 41.37
N ALA A 147 16.68 -17.56 40.81
CA ALA A 147 16.91 -17.74 39.38
C ALA A 147 15.75 -17.19 38.54
N LEU A 148 14.50 -17.49 38.93
CA LEU A 148 13.31 -16.97 38.26
C LEU A 148 13.20 -15.45 38.37
N THR A 149 13.53 -14.89 39.54
CA THR A 149 13.57 -13.45 39.76
C THR A 149 14.60 -12.78 38.86
N GLU A 150 15.76 -13.39 38.64
CA GLU A 150 16.78 -12.86 37.74
C GLU A 150 16.34 -12.92 36.28
N GLU A 151 15.78 -14.04 35.82
CA GLU A 151 15.25 -14.16 34.45
C GLU A 151 14.10 -13.17 34.16
N LEU A 152 13.21 -12.95 35.14
CA LEU A 152 12.15 -11.97 35.02
C LEU A 152 12.70 -10.54 35.03
N ARG A 153 13.68 -10.25 35.88
CA ARG A 153 14.33 -8.93 35.95
C ARG A 153 15.06 -8.58 34.66
N SER A 154 15.78 -9.53 34.07
CA SER A 154 16.49 -9.33 32.79
C SER A 154 15.55 -9.02 31.63
N ARG A 155 14.29 -9.49 31.72
CA ARG A 155 13.20 -9.22 30.77
C ARG A 155 12.32 -8.02 31.15
N GLY A 156 12.64 -7.32 32.24
CA GLY A 156 11.86 -6.17 32.71
C GLY A 156 10.47 -6.52 33.25
N LEU A 157 10.25 -7.75 33.71
CA LEU A 157 8.99 -8.23 34.26
C LEU A 157 8.93 -8.10 35.79
N SER A 158 7.73 -7.96 36.36
CA SER A 158 7.56 -7.93 37.82
C SER A 158 8.04 -9.22 38.46
N THR A 159 8.83 -9.07 39.53
CA THR A 159 9.39 -10.16 40.34
C THR A 159 8.55 -10.49 41.57
N ASP A 160 7.34 -9.93 41.66
CA ASP A 160 6.46 -10.11 42.81
C ASP A 160 5.70 -11.44 42.73
N GLY A 161 5.51 -12.08 43.89
CA GLY A 161 4.73 -13.31 44.04
C GLY A 161 5.49 -14.50 44.59
N ARG A 162 4.82 -15.66 44.57
CA ARG A 162 5.41 -16.96 44.94
C ARG A 162 6.16 -17.55 43.75
N LYS A 163 7.01 -18.56 44.00
CA LYS A 163 7.77 -19.28 42.96
C LYS A 163 6.88 -19.71 41.78
N THR A 164 5.71 -20.26 42.06
CA THR A 164 4.74 -20.69 41.05
C THR A 164 4.20 -19.55 40.19
N ASP A 165 4.03 -18.36 40.77
CA ASP A 165 3.59 -17.16 40.03
C ASP A 165 4.70 -16.66 39.11
N LEU A 166 5.95 -16.69 39.58
CA LEU A 166 7.12 -16.34 38.77
C LEU A 166 7.31 -17.31 37.60
N GLN A 167 7.18 -18.62 37.84
CA GLN A 167 7.24 -19.64 36.79
C GLN A 167 6.15 -19.45 35.75
N ARG A 168 4.91 -19.22 36.18
CA ARG A 168 3.79 -18.96 35.27
C ARG A 168 4.07 -17.72 34.42
N ARG A 169 4.48 -16.61 35.04
CA ARG A 169 4.76 -15.35 34.34
C ARG A 169 5.90 -15.48 33.32
N LEU A 170 6.96 -16.20 33.69
CA LEU A 170 8.08 -16.45 32.77
C LEU A 170 7.63 -17.35 31.61
N TRP A 171 6.83 -18.37 31.88
CA TRP A 171 6.28 -19.23 30.84
C TRP A 171 5.32 -18.48 29.90
N GLU A 172 4.41 -17.67 30.44
CA GLU A 172 3.50 -16.81 29.67
C GLU A 172 4.28 -15.87 28.76
N TYR A 173 5.36 -15.27 29.28
CA TYR A 173 6.26 -14.43 28.48
C TYR A 173 6.90 -15.18 27.32
N GLU A 174 7.55 -16.33 27.56
CA GLU A 174 8.20 -17.11 26.50
C GLU A 174 7.20 -17.63 25.45
N CYS A 175 5.98 -17.93 25.90
CA CYS A 175 4.85 -18.25 25.05
C CYS A 175 4.47 -17.08 24.12
N ASP A 176 4.26 -15.89 24.69
CA ASP A 176 4.00 -14.67 23.92
C ASP A 176 5.19 -14.23 23.05
N GLU A 177 6.44 -14.54 23.45
CA GLU A 177 7.60 -14.32 22.59
C GLU A 177 7.52 -15.16 21.31
N ARG A 178 6.99 -16.38 21.42
CA ARG A 178 6.86 -17.34 20.31
C ARG A 178 5.68 -17.06 19.40
N PHE A 179 4.51 -16.71 19.95
CA PHE A 179 3.27 -16.58 19.17
C PHE A 179 2.50 -15.27 19.36
N GLY A 180 3.02 -14.35 20.18
CA GLY A 180 2.52 -12.98 20.23
C GLY A 180 2.78 -12.25 18.92
N VAL A 181 1.89 -11.31 18.60
CA VAL A 181 1.90 -10.60 17.31
C VAL A 181 1.96 -9.08 17.53
N SER A 182 2.56 -8.39 16.57
CA SER A 182 2.67 -6.93 16.51
C SER A 182 3.38 -6.34 17.73
N ARG A 183 4.66 -6.64 17.90
CA ARG A 183 5.51 -5.83 18.79
C ARG A 183 5.71 -4.46 18.18
N GLN A 184 5.89 -3.47 19.04
CA GLN A 184 5.95 -2.07 18.63
C GLN A 184 7.14 -1.38 19.27
N SER A 185 7.67 -0.40 18.56
CA SER A 185 8.71 0.50 19.06
C SER A 185 8.20 1.33 20.23
N ASN A 186 9.08 1.57 21.20
CA ASN A 186 8.75 2.36 22.39
C ASN A 186 8.46 3.83 22.07
N LEU A 187 9.09 4.41 21.02
CA LEU A 187 8.91 5.80 20.54
C LEU A 187 8.98 6.90 21.64
N SER A 188 9.71 6.66 22.74
CA SER A 188 9.82 7.61 23.87
C SER A 188 10.45 8.94 23.52
N HIS A 189 11.27 9.01 22.46
CA HIS A 189 11.78 10.28 21.94
C HIS A 189 10.68 11.18 21.37
N TRP A 190 9.48 10.65 21.16
CA TRP A 190 8.25 11.39 20.82
C TRP A 190 7.25 11.49 21.98
N GLY A 191 7.59 10.96 23.16
CA GLY A 191 6.73 10.99 24.36
C GLY A 191 5.64 9.92 24.35
N ILE A 192 5.74 8.97 23.44
CA ILE A 192 4.92 7.77 23.40
C ILE A 192 5.70 6.73 24.19
N HIS A 193 5.07 6.00 25.12
CA HIS A 193 5.75 5.00 25.93
C HIS A 193 5.03 3.67 25.77
N ARG A 194 5.67 2.70 25.11
CA ARG A 194 5.12 1.35 24.92
C ARG A 194 5.96 0.31 25.62
N GLU A 195 5.30 -0.62 26.30
CA GLU A 195 5.99 -1.79 26.85
C GLU A 195 6.49 -2.68 25.70
N PRO A 196 7.62 -3.40 25.87
CA PRO A 196 8.18 -4.29 24.84
C PRO A 196 7.36 -5.58 24.64
N ARG A 197 6.07 -5.57 24.96
CA ARG A 197 5.16 -6.71 24.86
C ARG A 197 4.45 -6.73 23.51
N PRO A 198 4.09 -7.90 22.99
CA PRO A 198 3.24 -7.98 21.81
C PRO A 198 1.87 -7.38 22.10
N VAL A 199 1.29 -6.66 21.11
CA VAL A 199 -0.06 -6.09 21.21
C VAL A 199 -1.11 -7.18 21.43
N MET A 200 -0.89 -8.36 20.86
CA MET A 200 -1.72 -9.54 21.06
C MET A 200 -0.93 -10.63 21.78
N SER A 201 -1.43 -11.03 22.95
CA SER A 201 -0.86 -12.06 23.84
C SER A 201 -1.80 -13.26 24.00
N PRO A 202 -1.76 -14.27 23.12
CA PRO A 202 -2.63 -15.44 23.23
C PRO A 202 -2.42 -16.22 24.54
N ALA A 203 -1.25 -16.13 25.16
CA ALA A 203 -0.92 -16.92 26.35
C ALA A 203 -1.72 -16.54 27.59
N THR A 204 -2.31 -15.35 27.59
CA THR A 204 -2.97 -14.75 28.75
C THR A 204 -4.44 -14.41 28.49
N ARG A 205 -4.93 -14.60 27.26
CA ARG A 205 -6.26 -14.14 26.83
C ARG A 205 -7.22 -15.30 26.53
N THR A 206 -8.36 -15.27 27.20
CA THR A 206 -9.48 -16.21 26.97
C THR A 206 -10.61 -15.61 26.14
N ASP A 207 -10.47 -14.35 25.73
CA ASP A 207 -11.48 -13.51 25.08
C ASP A 207 -10.99 -12.94 23.74
N MET A 208 -10.30 -13.77 22.95
CA MET A 208 -9.77 -13.35 21.65
C MET A 208 -10.88 -13.30 20.60
N SER A 209 -10.78 -12.34 19.68
CA SER A 209 -11.64 -12.26 18.49
C SER A 209 -11.22 -13.27 17.41
N ALA A 210 -12.11 -13.59 16.46
CA ALA A 210 -11.77 -14.44 15.32
C ALA A 210 -10.56 -13.92 14.53
N LEU A 211 -10.44 -12.60 14.38
CA LEU A 211 -9.31 -11.97 13.69
C LEU A 211 -7.98 -12.22 14.42
N GLU A 212 -7.97 -12.09 15.75
CA GLU A 212 -6.79 -12.38 16.58
C GLU A 212 -6.40 -13.86 16.53
N MET A 213 -7.38 -14.76 16.59
CA MET A 213 -7.16 -16.20 16.48
C MET A 213 -6.52 -16.57 15.13
N TYR A 214 -7.05 -16.07 14.01
CA TYR A 214 -6.46 -16.34 12.70
C TYR A 214 -5.08 -15.71 12.53
N THR A 215 -4.85 -14.52 13.08
CA THR A 215 -3.53 -13.88 13.09
C THR A 215 -2.50 -14.71 13.87
N ALA A 216 -2.87 -15.29 15.02
CA ALA A 216 -2.02 -16.22 15.77
C ALA A 216 -1.71 -17.50 14.98
N ALA A 217 -2.70 -18.07 14.27
CA ALA A 217 -2.50 -19.23 13.42
C ALA A 217 -1.51 -18.95 12.27
N ILE A 218 -1.61 -17.78 11.63
CA ILE A 218 -0.68 -17.35 10.58
C ILE A 218 0.73 -17.17 11.14
N LYS A 219 0.89 -16.55 12.32
CA LYS A 219 2.22 -16.36 12.93
C LYS A 219 2.98 -17.68 13.11
N LEU A 220 2.27 -18.73 13.52
CA LEU A 220 2.82 -20.05 13.75
C LEU A 220 3.05 -20.86 12.47
N SER A 221 2.18 -20.72 11.48
CA SER A 221 2.25 -21.48 10.23
C SER A 221 1.96 -20.57 9.02
N PRO A 222 2.90 -19.67 8.69
CA PRO A 222 2.67 -18.56 7.75
C PRO A 222 2.47 -19.02 6.31
N TYR A 223 2.92 -20.22 5.95
CA TYR A 223 2.81 -20.75 4.58
C TYR A 223 1.56 -21.62 4.37
N ASN A 224 0.62 -21.64 5.31
CA ASN A 224 -0.65 -22.35 5.13
C ASN A 224 -1.73 -21.40 4.56
N PRO A 225 -2.12 -21.57 3.27
CA PRO A 225 -3.11 -20.69 2.64
C PRO A 225 -4.51 -20.75 3.26
N THR A 226 -4.86 -21.80 4.02
CA THR A 226 -6.13 -21.89 4.74
C THR A 226 -6.28 -20.78 5.78
N TYR A 227 -5.21 -20.44 6.48
CA TYR A 227 -5.25 -19.41 7.54
C TYR A 227 -5.41 -18.01 6.95
N TRP A 228 -4.73 -17.73 5.84
CA TRP A 228 -4.92 -16.51 5.06
C TRP A 228 -6.35 -16.40 4.50
N ASN A 229 -6.92 -17.49 3.98
CA ASN A 229 -8.29 -17.50 3.47
C ASN A 229 -9.31 -17.15 4.56
N SER A 230 -9.16 -17.73 5.76
CA SER A 230 -10.06 -17.43 6.88
C SER A 230 -9.91 -16.00 7.39
N ARG A 231 -8.68 -15.47 7.51
CA ARG A 231 -8.45 -14.09 7.92
C ARG A 231 -8.94 -13.07 6.87
N ALA A 232 -8.71 -13.34 5.59
CA ALA A 232 -9.24 -12.55 4.48
C ALA A 232 -10.76 -12.47 4.53
N TYR A 233 -11.42 -13.60 4.81
CA TYR A 233 -12.87 -13.66 4.93
C TYR A 233 -13.40 -12.87 6.16
N CYS A 234 -12.68 -12.90 7.29
CA CYS A 234 -12.98 -12.01 8.43
C CYS A 234 -12.88 -10.54 8.04
N HIS A 235 -11.81 -10.12 7.38
CA HIS A 235 -11.66 -8.74 6.92
C HIS A 235 -12.77 -8.33 5.95
N TYR A 236 -13.14 -9.22 5.04
CA TYR A 236 -14.25 -9.00 4.11
C TYR A 236 -15.56 -8.75 4.87
N LEU A 237 -15.91 -9.62 5.82
CA LEU A 237 -17.11 -9.46 6.65
C LEU A 237 -17.11 -8.21 7.53
N LEU A 238 -15.93 -7.77 7.99
CA LEU A 238 -15.75 -6.52 8.75
C LEU A 238 -15.76 -5.26 7.86
N GLY A 239 -15.89 -5.41 6.53
CA GLY A 239 -15.88 -4.30 5.58
C GLY A 239 -14.49 -3.69 5.31
N HIS A 240 -13.42 -4.33 5.79
CA HIS A 240 -12.03 -3.98 5.49
C HIS A 240 -11.58 -4.64 4.17
N PHE A 241 -12.19 -4.25 3.07
CA PHE A 241 -12.04 -4.91 1.77
C PHE A 241 -10.62 -4.87 1.21
N ASP A 242 -9.87 -3.80 1.47
CA ASP A 242 -8.46 -3.67 1.11
C ASP A 242 -7.57 -4.65 1.88
N LEU A 243 -7.81 -4.84 3.18
CA LEU A 243 -7.12 -5.85 3.98
C LEU A 243 -7.50 -7.27 3.54
N ALA A 244 -8.78 -7.49 3.22
CA ALA A 244 -9.27 -8.76 2.71
C ALA A 244 -8.57 -9.16 1.40
N ILE A 245 -8.40 -8.21 0.46
CA ILE A 245 -7.65 -8.43 -0.77
C ILE A 245 -6.18 -8.73 -0.48
N GLY A 246 -5.55 -8.02 0.46
CA GLY A 246 -4.15 -8.26 0.82
C GLY A 246 -3.90 -9.67 1.34
N ASP A 247 -4.79 -10.19 2.18
CA ASP A 247 -4.71 -11.56 2.70
C ASP A 247 -5.10 -12.60 1.64
N ALA A 248 -6.15 -12.34 0.87
CA ALA A 248 -6.57 -13.23 -0.20
C ALA A 248 -5.45 -13.38 -1.24
N TYR A 249 -4.78 -12.29 -1.60
CA TYR A 249 -3.66 -12.30 -2.53
C TYR A 249 -2.47 -13.10 -1.97
N ARG A 250 -2.12 -12.97 -0.68
CA ARG A 250 -1.11 -13.83 -0.05
C ARG A 250 -1.50 -15.32 -0.15
N GLY A 251 -2.75 -15.67 0.17
CA GLY A 251 -3.26 -17.03 0.01
C GLY A 251 -3.16 -17.53 -1.44
N GLU A 252 -3.47 -16.68 -2.41
CA GLU A 252 -3.36 -16.99 -3.85
C GLU A 252 -1.90 -17.29 -4.23
N LEU A 253 -0.94 -16.47 -3.80
CA LEU A 253 0.49 -16.70 -4.05
C LEU A 253 0.96 -18.07 -3.55
N LEU A 254 0.57 -18.47 -2.34
CA LEU A 254 0.90 -19.77 -1.79
C LEU A 254 0.28 -20.91 -2.62
N CYS A 255 -0.97 -20.74 -3.06
CA CYS A 255 -1.65 -21.71 -3.93
C CYS A 255 -1.01 -21.80 -5.31
N GLU A 256 -0.56 -20.68 -5.89
CA GLU A 256 0.05 -20.63 -7.22
C GLU A 256 1.41 -21.33 -7.26
N VAL A 257 2.21 -21.21 -6.20
CA VAL A 257 3.50 -21.92 -6.09
C VAL A 257 3.33 -23.44 -6.18
N LEU A 258 2.21 -23.97 -5.68
CA LEU A 258 1.91 -25.40 -5.74
C LEU A 258 1.56 -25.88 -7.16
N THR A 259 0.79 -25.09 -7.92
CA THR A 259 0.24 -25.53 -9.22
C THR A 259 1.01 -25.03 -10.43
N THR A 260 1.77 -23.95 -10.30
CA THR A 260 2.34 -23.21 -11.44
C THR A 260 3.86 -23.24 -11.39
N ALA A 261 4.48 -23.95 -12.34
CA ALA A 261 5.93 -24.16 -12.36
C ALA A 261 6.75 -22.86 -12.44
N THR A 262 6.27 -21.85 -13.18
CA THR A 262 6.94 -20.55 -13.28
C THR A 262 6.95 -19.81 -11.94
N GLN A 263 5.84 -19.83 -11.19
CA GLN A 263 5.77 -19.19 -9.86
C GLN A 263 6.60 -19.96 -8.83
N ARG A 264 6.66 -21.29 -8.93
CA ARG A 264 7.53 -22.13 -8.10
C ARG A 264 9.01 -21.73 -8.21
N ASN A 265 9.46 -21.41 -9.43
CA ASN A 265 10.87 -21.13 -9.69
C ASN A 265 11.31 -19.73 -9.25
N LYS A 266 10.37 -18.79 -9.05
CA LYS A 266 10.68 -17.42 -8.60
C LYS A 266 11.22 -17.36 -7.17
N ARG A 267 10.81 -18.29 -6.30
CA ARG A 267 11.28 -18.36 -4.90
C ARG A 267 11.54 -19.82 -4.49
N PRO A 268 12.78 -20.31 -4.67
CA PRO A 268 13.17 -21.65 -4.25
C PRO A 268 12.82 -21.93 -2.79
N GLY A 269 12.43 -23.17 -2.48
CA GLY A 269 12.04 -23.58 -1.12
C GLY A 269 10.60 -23.24 -0.72
N MET A 270 9.96 -22.23 -1.34
CA MET A 270 8.58 -21.85 -0.99
C MET A 270 7.62 -23.04 -1.17
N TYR A 271 7.72 -23.77 -2.29
CA TYR A 271 6.89 -24.95 -2.55
C TYR A 271 6.95 -25.99 -1.43
N THR A 272 8.15 -26.29 -0.93
CA THR A 272 8.33 -27.27 0.15
C THR A 272 7.70 -26.78 1.46
N ARG A 273 7.75 -25.47 1.74
CA ARG A 273 7.16 -24.92 2.97
C ARG A 273 5.64 -24.89 2.93
N VAL A 274 5.06 -24.52 1.80
CA VAL A 274 3.61 -24.57 1.60
C VAL A 274 3.10 -26.01 1.68
N TRP A 275 3.81 -26.95 1.04
CA TRP A 275 3.48 -28.37 1.09
C TRP A 275 3.49 -28.90 2.52
N ASP A 276 4.59 -28.67 3.26
CA ASP A 276 4.73 -29.09 4.64
C ASP A 276 3.64 -28.49 5.54
N ALA A 277 3.37 -27.18 5.41
CA ALA A 277 2.36 -26.51 6.22
C ALA A 277 0.95 -27.12 6.04
N ILE A 278 0.55 -27.42 4.81
CA ILE A 278 -0.75 -28.07 4.54
C ILE A 278 -0.75 -29.53 5.00
N GLN A 279 0.35 -30.26 4.76
CA GLN A 279 0.48 -31.63 5.22
C GLN A 279 0.35 -31.73 6.74
N GLN A 280 1.07 -30.90 7.49
CA GLN A 280 0.99 -30.87 8.95
C GLN A 280 -0.42 -30.51 9.42
N HIS A 281 -1.06 -29.52 8.80
CA HIS A 281 -2.44 -29.14 9.13
C HIS A 281 -3.43 -30.31 9.03
N LEU A 282 -3.34 -31.12 7.96
CA LEU A 282 -4.18 -32.32 7.80
C LEU A 282 -3.78 -33.45 8.76
N MET A 283 -2.50 -33.58 9.07
CA MET A 283 -2.00 -34.61 10.00
C MET A 283 -2.38 -34.30 11.46
N MET A 284 -2.42 -33.03 11.87
CA MET A 284 -2.82 -32.64 13.23
C MET A 284 -4.27 -32.99 13.54
N GLU A 285 -5.13 -33.05 12.53
CA GLU A 285 -6.52 -33.49 12.70
C GLU A 285 -6.61 -34.92 13.24
N LEU A 286 -5.68 -35.82 12.86
CA LEU A 286 -5.59 -37.18 13.40
C LEU A 286 -5.36 -37.17 14.91
N LYS A 287 -4.43 -36.33 15.37
CA LYS A 287 -4.08 -36.19 16.79
C LYS A 287 -5.22 -35.59 17.58
N ILE A 288 -5.87 -34.55 17.03
CA ILE A 288 -7.01 -33.88 17.68
C ILE A 288 -8.21 -34.83 17.81
N LYS A 289 -8.52 -35.60 16.75
CA LYS A 289 -9.65 -36.55 16.76
C LYS A 289 -9.31 -37.90 17.42
N GLY A 290 -8.04 -38.18 17.71
CA GLY A 290 -7.60 -39.47 18.26
C GLY A 290 -7.82 -40.66 17.31
N VAL A 291 -7.80 -40.42 15.99
CA VAL A 291 -8.07 -41.45 14.97
C VAL A 291 -6.80 -41.80 14.18
N PRO A 292 -6.63 -43.07 13.77
CA PRO A 292 -5.42 -43.50 13.06
C PRO A 292 -5.34 -42.97 11.62
N MET A 293 -6.49 -42.65 11.00
CA MET A 293 -6.57 -42.21 9.62
C MET A 293 -7.87 -41.44 9.34
N THR A 294 -7.79 -40.33 8.59
CA THR A 294 -8.95 -39.60 8.03
C THR A 294 -9.04 -39.77 6.52
N ARG A 295 -10.20 -39.46 5.93
CA ARG A 295 -10.41 -39.55 4.46
C ARG A 295 -9.51 -38.55 3.72
N GLU A 296 -9.29 -37.39 4.31
CA GLU A 296 -8.41 -36.32 3.85
C GLU A 296 -6.96 -36.81 3.77
N VAL A 297 -6.44 -37.43 4.82
CA VAL A 297 -5.07 -37.96 4.84
C VAL A 297 -4.88 -39.09 3.83
N LEU A 298 -5.88 -39.97 3.65
CA LEU A 298 -5.85 -41.00 2.61
C LEU A 298 -5.74 -40.39 1.21
N GLN A 299 -6.48 -39.31 0.95
CA GLN A 299 -6.47 -38.64 -0.34
C GLN A 299 -5.16 -37.88 -0.57
N MET A 300 -4.62 -37.22 0.46
CA MET A 300 -3.31 -36.56 0.44
C MET A 300 -2.16 -37.54 0.14
N ARG A 301 -2.29 -38.84 0.46
CA ARG A 301 -1.26 -39.85 0.16
C ARG A 301 -1.29 -40.37 -1.29
N LYS A 302 -2.27 -39.96 -2.11
CA LYS A 302 -2.35 -40.33 -3.53
C LYS A 302 -1.43 -39.45 -4.38
N ALA A 303 -1.32 -39.75 -5.69
CA ALA A 303 -0.40 -39.10 -6.61
C ALA A 303 -0.53 -37.55 -6.69
N ASN A 304 -1.74 -37.00 -6.56
CA ASN A 304 -1.95 -35.55 -6.58
C ASN A 304 -1.54 -34.85 -5.28
N GLY A 305 -1.36 -35.62 -4.20
CA GLY A 305 -0.89 -35.11 -2.92
C GLY A 305 -1.74 -33.98 -2.35
N VAL A 306 -1.05 -32.97 -1.81
CA VAL A 306 -1.64 -31.72 -1.31
C VAL A 306 -2.37 -30.94 -2.41
N ASN A 307 -1.95 -31.04 -3.68
CA ASN A 307 -2.56 -30.30 -4.79
C ASN A 307 -4.04 -30.65 -4.99
N TYR A 308 -4.49 -31.82 -4.50
CA TYR A 308 -5.89 -32.23 -4.54
C TYR A 308 -6.83 -31.21 -3.86
N PHE A 309 -6.39 -30.53 -2.79
CA PHE A 309 -7.23 -29.64 -1.98
C PHE A 309 -7.23 -28.18 -2.44
N ILE A 310 -6.35 -27.82 -3.39
CA ILE A 310 -6.13 -26.44 -3.81
C ILE A 310 -7.28 -25.80 -4.60
N PRO A 311 -8.05 -26.52 -5.46
CA PRO A 311 -9.09 -25.89 -6.27
C PRO A 311 -10.13 -25.09 -5.45
N THR A 312 -10.65 -25.67 -4.37
CA THR A 312 -11.66 -25.00 -3.53
C THR A 312 -11.09 -23.79 -2.81
N LEU A 313 -9.89 -23.93 -2.24
CA LEU A 313 -9.22 -22.85 -1.52
C LEU A 313 -8.95 -21.67 -2.45
N ARG A 314 -8.44 -21.95 -3.66
CA ARG A 314 -8.25 -20.95 -4.71
C ARG A 314 -9.56 -20.24 -5.06
N ASN A 315 -10.65 -20.98 -5.27
CA ASN A 315 -11.94 -20.38 -5.63
C ASN A 315 -12.56 -19.52 -4.50
N ALA A 316 -12.30 -19.88 -3.24
CA ALA A 316 -12.67 -19.05 -2.09
C ALA A 316 -11.89 -17.73 -2.09
N LEU A 317 -10.56 -17.78 -2.23
CA LEU A 317 -9.69 -16.60 -2.28
C LEU A 317 -10.07 -15.65 -3.43
N HIS A 318 -10.21 -16.18 -4.66
CA HIS A 318 -10.68 -15.40 -5.82
C HIS A 318 -12.07 -14.77 -5.58
N SER A 319 -12.97 -15.48 -4.90
CA SER A 319 -14.29 -14.93 -4.56
C SER A 319 -14.17 -13.76 -3.59
N ILE A 320 -13.33 -13.86 -2.57
CA ILE A 320 -13.06 -12.76 -1.62
C ILE A 320 -12.45 -11.56 -2.36
N THR A 321 -11.45 -11.78 -3.22
CA THR A 321 -10.82 -10.73 -4.03
C THR A 321 -11.86 -10.04 -4.93
N SER A 322 -12.65 -10.80 -5.68
CA SER A 322 -13.66 -10.25 -6.60
C SER A 322 -14.75 -9.44 -5.88
N LEU A 323 -15.30 -9.96 -4.78
CA LEU A 323 -16.30 -9.24 -4.00
C LEU A 323 -15.72 -7.97 -3.38
N SER A 324 -14.50 -8.04 -2.84
CA SER A 324 -13.84 -6.89 -2.24
C SER A 324 -13.50 -5.81 -3.28
N LEU A 325 -13.05 -6.18 -4.48
CA LEU A 325 -12.81 -5.23 -5.58
C LEU A 325 -14.11 -4.53 -6.01
N ALA A 326 -15.21 -5.27 -6.13
CA ALA A 326 -16.52 -4.70 -6.40
C ALA A 326 -16.97 -3.74 -5.27
N ALA A 327 -16.74 -4.11 -4.00
CA ALA A 327 -17.08 -3.28 -2.85
C ALA A 327 -16.30 -1.96 -2.81
N LEU A 328 -15.05 -1.97 -3.30
CA LEU A 328 -14.21 -0.79 -3.45
C LEU A 328 -14.50 0.00 -4.73
N ASN A 329 -15.46 -0.42 -5.56
CA ASN A 329 -15.72 0.15 -6.90
C ASN A 329 -14.51 0.10 -7.85
N CYS A 330 -13.62 -0.89 -7.67
CA CYS A 330 -12.41 -1.08 -8.47
C CYS A 330 -12.72 -1.97 -9.69
N TRP A 331 -13.56 -1.47 -10.60
CA TRP A 331 -14.18 -2.28 -11.65
C TRP A 331 -13.22 -2.76 -12.74
N ASP A 332 -12.19 -1.98 -13.06
CA ASP A 332 -11.18 -2.34 -14.06
C ASP A 332 -10.38 -3.56 -13.56
N ASP A 333 -9.87 -3.51 -12.32
CA ASP A 333 -9.18 -4.63 -11.68
C ASP A 333 -10.12 -5.82 -11.43
N PHE A 334 -11.39 -5.57 -11.12
CA PHE A 334 -12.40 -6.62 -10.97
C PHE A 334 -12.55 -7.43 -12.26
N GLU A 335 -12.67 -6.75 -13.41
CA GLU A 335 -12.79 -7.43 -14.71
C GLU A 335 -11.53 -8.19 -15.07
N ASP A 336 -10.36 -7.56 -14.96
CA ASP A 336 -9.07 -8.20 -15.25
C ASP A 336 -8.86 -9.45 -14.38
N HIS A 337 -9.23 -9.38 -13.08
CA HIS A 337 -9.16 -10.52 -12.17
C HIS A 337 -10.17 -11.63 -12.52
N MET A 338 -11.42 -11.28 -12.81
CA MET A 338 -12.49 -12.24 -13.13
C MET A 338 -12.26 -12.95 -14.47
N GLN A 339 -11.75 -12.23 -15.48
CA GLN A 339 -11.37 -12.82 -16.77
C GLN A 339 -10.25 -13.84 -16.58
N GLY A 340 -9.21 -13.50 -15.80
CA GLY A 340 -8.12 -14.42 -15.48
C GLY A 340 -8.59 -15.69 -14.77
N GLN A 341 -9.60 -15.59 -13.91
CA GLN A 341 -10.23 -16.75 -13.26
C GLN A 341 -10.98 -17.64 -14.26
N LEU A 342 -11.80 -17.04 -15.13
CA LEU A 342 -12.68 -17.76 -16.06
C LEU A 342 -11.96 -18.40 -17.26
N GLN A 343 -10.70 -18.03 -17.53
CA GLN A 343 -9.86 -18.71 -18.53
C GLN A 343 -9.43 -20.12 -18.09
N ARG A 344 -9.60 -20.47 -16.81
CA ARG A 344 -9.20 -21.77 -16.24
C ARG A 344 -10.35 -22.79 -16.38
N PRO A 345 -10.04 -24.08 -16.56
CA PRO A 345 -11.06 -25.13 -16.52
C PRO A 345 -11.59 -25.27 -15.08
N LEU A 346 -12.85 -24.93 -14.87
CA LEU A 346 -13.52 -24.93 -13.56
C LEU A 346 -14.81 -25.78 -13.62
N PRO A 347 -15.21 -26.44 -12.51
CA PRO A 347 -16.52 -27.08 -12.38
C PRO A 347 -17.68 -26.11 -12.65
N TYR A 348 -18.85 -26.64 -13.02
CA TYR A 348 -20.00 -25.81 -13.41
C TYR A 348 -20.38 -24.75 -12.36
N ARG A 349 -20.47 -25.14 -11.07
CA ARG A 349 -20.79 -24.22 -9.95
C ARG A 349 -19.80 -23.06 -9.90
N ASP A 350 -18.51 -23.40 -9.96
CA ASP A 350 -17.36 -22.50 -9.86
C ASP A 350 -17.20 -21.57 -11.07
N VAL A 351 -17.86 -21.88 -12.19
CA VAL A 351 -18.02 -20.97 -13.35
C VAL A 351 -19.28 -20.13 -13.24
N SER A 352 -20.39 -20.74 -12.80
CA SER A 352 -21.72 -20.14 -12.83
C SER A 352 -21.87 -18.96 -11.88
N VAL A 353 -21.33 -19.06 -10.65
CA VAL A 353 -21.45 -18.00 -9.64
C VAL A 353 -20.63 -16.77 -10.06
N PRO A 354 -19.34 -16.88 -10.44
CA PRO A 354 -18.59 -15.75 -10.98
C PRO A 354 -19.27 -15.08 -12.18
N LYS A 355 -19.79 -15.85 -13.15
CA LYS A 355 -20.54 -15.28 -14.28
C LYS A 355 -21.78 -14.51 -13.83
N LYS A 356 -22.55 -15.05 -12.87
CA LYS A 356 -23.70 -14.34 -12.30
C LYS A 356 -23.27 -13.06 -11.59
N ARG A 357 -22.17 -13.06 -10.83
CA ARG A 357 -21.61 -11.84 -10.20
C ARG A 357 -21.31 -10.77 -11.25
N MET A 358 -20.66 -11.13 -12.36
CA MET A 358 -20.41 -10.21 -13.47
C MET A 358 -21.71 -9.65 -14.06
N THR A 359 -22.70 -10.51 -14.33
CA THR A 359 -24.00 -10.09 -14.88
C THR A 359 -24.73 -9.12 -13.96
N VAL A 360 -24.78 -9.42 -12.66
CA VAL A 360 -25.48 -8.56 -11.68
C VAL A 360 -24.72 -7.25 -11.43
N SER A 361 -23.39 -7.25 -11.56
CA SER A 361 -22.57 -6.05 -11.37
C SER A 361 -22.52 -5.15 -12.62
N ALA A 362 -22.87 -5.66 -13.80
CA ALA A 362 -22.78 -4.92 -15.06
C ALA A 362 -23.55 -3.59 -15.10
N PRO A 363 -24.79 -3.48 -14.56
CA PRO A 363 -25.50 -2.20 -14.51
C PRO A 363 -24.79 -1.16 -13.61
N VAL A 364 -24.26 -1.60 -12.47
CA VAL A 364 -23.51 -0.74 -11.53
C VAL A 364 -22.25 -0.22 -12.20
N LYS A 365 -21.51 -1.09 -12.89
CA LYS A 365 -20.34 -0.71 -13.67
C LYS A 365 -20.69 0.32 -14.75
N ALA A 366 -21.71 0.04 -15.56
CA ALA A 366 -22.12 0.93 -16.65
C ALA A 366 -22.52 2.32 -16.15
N GLU A 367 -23.19 2.38 -14.99
CA GLU A 367 -23.53 3.65 -14.34
C GLU A 367 -22.26 4.40 -13.89
N ILE A 368 -21.29 3.72 -13.28
CA ILE A 368 -20.01 4.32 -12.86
C ILE A 368 -19.18 4.79 -14.06
N GLU A 369 -19.11 4.01 -15.13
CA GLU A 369 -18.44 4.41 -16.38
C GLU A 369 -19.10 5.63 -17.03
N ARG A 370 -20.44 5.68 -17.07
CA ARG A 370 -21.19 6.84 -17.56
C ARG A 370 -20.87 8.09 -16.74
N ARG A 371 -20.77 7.90 -15.44
CA ARG A 371 -20.41 8.91 -14.44
C ARG A 371 -18.97 9.43 -14.61
N ARG A 372 -17.99 8.55 -14.87
CA ARG A 372 -16.60 8.91 -15.21
C ARG A 372 -16.51 9.82 -16.44
N LYS A 373 -17.44 9.69 -17.41
CA LYS A 373 -17.49 10.55 -18.61
C LYS A 373 -17.96 11.99 -18.34
N ASN A 374 -18.44 12.30 -17.12
CA ASN A 374 -18.82 13.64 -16.71
C ASN A 374 -18.01 14.07 -15.46
N PRO A 375 -16.83 14.71 -15.64
CA PRO A 375 -15.86 14.98 -14.56
C PRO A 375 -16.38 15.83 -13.40
N SER A 376 -17.50 16.54 -13.57
CA SER A 376 -18.15 17.31 -12.52
C SER A 376 -19.05 16.47 -11.59
N ALA A 377 -19.30 15.19 -11.92
CA ALA A 377 -20.26 14.33 -11.21
C ALA A 377 -19.60 13.28 -10.30
N LEU A 378 -18.34 12.91 -10.55
CA LEU A 378 -17.50 12.16 -9.61
C LEU A 378 -16.27 13.00 -9.32
N HIS A 379 -15.82 12.97 -8.08
CA HIS A 379 -14.50 13.40 -7.62
C HIS A 379 -13.53 13.62 -8.80
N PRO A 380 -13.22 14.88 -9.20
CA PRO A 380 -12.49 15.15 -10.41
C PRO A 380 -11.13 14.51 -10.28
N SER A 381 -10.90 13.49 -11.10
CA SER A 381 -9.63 12.80 -11.20
C SER A 381 -8.62 13.81 -11.75
N LEU A 382 -7.65 14.20 -10.92
CA LEU A 382 -6.63 15.20 -11.24
C LEU A 382 -5.49 14.61 -12.08
N TYR A 383 -5.35 13.30 -12.14
CA TYR A 383 -4.27 12.67 -12.90
C TYR A 383 -4.76 11.38 -13.57
N GLY A 384 -4.15 10.98 -14.69
CA GLY A 384 -4.57 9.82 -15.48
C GLY A 384 -4.65 8.52 -14.68
N HIS A 385 -3.74 8.32 -13.72
CA HIS A 385 -3.74 7.16 -12.83
C HIS A 385 -4.93 7.14 -11.84
N GLU A 386 -5.66 8.25 -11.68
CA GLU A 386 -6.82 8.35 -10.82
C GLU A 386 -8.12 7.93 -11.50
N TRP A 387 -8.13 7.73 -12.82
CA TRP A 387 -9.35 7.47 -13.59
C TRP A 387 -9.90 6.06 -13.41
N SER A 388 -9.02 5.08 -13.20
CA SER A 388 -9.36 3.64 -13.12
C SER A 388 -9.49 3.10 -11.70
N ARG A 389 -9.38 3.96 -10.68
CA ARG A 389 -9.27 3.55 -9.28
C ARG A 389 -10.62 3.21 -8.61
N GLY A 390 -10.55 2.31 -7.64
CA GLY A 390 -11.52 2.18 -6.56
C GLY A 390 -11.21 3.13 -5.39
N TRP A 391 -11.99 3.00 -4.31
CA TRP A 391 -11.96 3.91 -3.16
C TRP A 391 -11.99 3.18 -1.82
N ILE A 392 -10.98 3.43 -0.99
CA ILE A 392 -10.96 3.05 0.43
C ILE A 392 -11.48 4.23 1.25
N SER A 393 -12.29 3.98 2.28
CA SER A 393 -12.71 5.07 3.19
C SER A 393 -11.70 5.33 4.29
N GLY A 394 -11.54 6.61 4.63
CA GLY A 394 -10.81 7.07 5.81
C GLY A 394 -11.55 6.87 7.14
N ALA A 395 -12.85 6.53 7.12
CA ALA A 395 -13.68 6.42 8.33
C ALA A 395 -13.29 5.28 9.27
N ASN A 396 -12.82 4.17 8.71
CA ASN A 396 -12.58 2.96 9.48
C ASN A 396 -11.13 2.93 9.95
N LYS A 397 -10.97 2.85 11.27
CA LYS A 397 -9.68 2.56 11.88
C LYS A 397 -9.26 1.14 11.51
N TYR A 398 -8.00 0.94 11.17
CA TYR A 398 -7.51 -0.41 10.88
C TYR A 398 -7.34 -1.21 12.17
N PRO A 399 -7.48 -2.55 12.09
CA PRO A 399 -7.15 -3.43 13.22
C PRO A 399 -5.72 -3.19 13.70
N TYR A 400 -5.52 -3.27 15.01
CA TYR A 400 -4.24 -3.07 15.71
C TYR A 400 -3.68 -1.63 15.76
N ASP A 401 -4.33 -0.65 15.10
CA ASP A 401 -4.02 0.77 15.27
C ASP A 401 -4.41 1.25 16.69
N GLN A 402 -3.42 1.65 17.49
CA GLN A 402 -3.58 1.98 18.92
C GLN A 402 -4.17 3.38 19.16
N ALA A 403 -4.13 4.32 18.20
CA ALA A 403 -4.37 5.76 18.43
C ALA A 403 -3.74 6.32 19.73
N ASP A 404 -2.50 5.92 20.00
CA ASP A 404 -1.73 6.42 21.13
C ASP A 404 -0.85 7.63 20.78
N VAL A 405 -0.84 8.03 19.50
CA VAL A 405 -0.15 9.23 19.01
C VAL A 405 -0.95 10.48 19.39
N ARG A 406 -0.58 11.10 20.53
CA ARG A 406 -1.17 12.34 21.04
C ARG A 406 -0.45 13.57 20.49
N ARG A 407 -0.81 13.99 19.27
CA ARG A 407 -0.13 15.09 18.53
C ARG A 407 -0.26 16.46 19.21
N GLU A 408 -1.26 16.64 20.06
CA GLU A 408 -1.48 17.84 20.87
C GLU A 408 -0.59 17.91 22.13
N SER A 409 0.12 16.81 22.45
CA SER A 409 0.99 16.75 23.64
C SER A 409 2.14 17.75 23.52
N PRO A 410 2.42 18.55 24.58
CA PRO A 410 3.57 19.45 24.59
C PRO A 410 4.91 18.74 24.34
N TYR A 411 5.06 17.50 24.79
CA TYR A 411 6.28 16.72 24.55
C TYR A 411 6.44 16.43 23.05
N PHE A 412 5.37 15.95 22.40
CA PHE A 412 5.38 15.64 20.97
C PHE A 412 5.68 16.89 20.14
N ILE A 413 5.03 18.02 20.45
CA ILE A 413 5.25 19.30 19.76
C ILE A 413 6.69 19.80 19.96
N ASN A 414 7.26 19.65 21.15
CA ASN A 414 8.64 20.04 21.42
C ASN A 414 9.64 19.18 20.63
N ALA A 415 9.42 17.86 20.60
CA ALA A 415 10.21 16.92 19.78
C ALA A 415 10.10 17.26 18.29
N LEU A 416 8.88 17.54 17.79
CA LEU A 416 8.64 17.92 16.41
C LEU A 416 9.38 19.20 16.04
N ASN A 417 9.25 20.25 16.85
CA ASN A 417 9.96 21.50 16.64
C ASN A 417 11.48 21.29 16.67
N ALA A 418 12.00 20.48 17.59
CA ALA A 418 13.43 20.17 17.67
C ALA A 418 13.95 19.46 16.42
N ASN A 419 13.23 18.44 15.94
CA ASN A 419 13.67 17.58 14.83
C ASN A 419 13.49 18.23 13.45
N ILE A 420 12.43 19.01 13.23
CA ILE A 420 12.07 19.52 11.90
C ILE A 420 12.41 21.00 11.74
N PHE A 421 12.08 21.82 12.73
CA PHE A 421 12.29 23.27 12.68
C PHE A 421 13.55 23.72 13.41
N THR A 422 14.35 22.78 13.96
CA THR A 422 15.56 23.11 14.70
C THR A 422 16.81 22.29 14.42
N ALA A 423 17.21 22.15 13.16
CA ALA A 423 18.64 22.19 12.83
C ALA A 423 18.86 22.22 11.32
N ASN A 424 19.69 23.17 10.88
CA ASN A 424 20.75 22.85 9.93
C ASN A 424 21.99 23.65 10.35
N PRO A 425 23.03 23.03 10.94
CA PRO A 425 24.27 23.70 11.37
C PRO A 425 25.15 24.15 10.20
N SER A 426 24.80 23.77 8.97
CA SER A 426 25.66 23.85 7.77
C SER A 426 25.88 25.27 7.21
N ALA A 427 25.42 26.31 7.92
CA ALA A 427 25.84 27.68 7.67
C ALA A 427 26.28 28.26 9.02
N GLY A 428 27.52 28.76 9.11
CA GLY A 428 28.18 29.29 10.32
C GLY A 428 27.50 30.48 11.02
N LYS A 429 26.20 30.69 10.81
CA LYS A 429 25.30 31.52 11.59
C LYS A 429 24.05 30.68 11.83
N SER A 430 23.79 30.29 13.08
CA SER A 430 22.55 29.60 13.46
C SER A 430 21.36 30.38 12.88
N PRO A 431 20.59 29.83 11.93
CA PRO A 431 19.41 30.52 11.43
C PRO A 431 18.48 30.76 12.62
N GLN A 432 18.26 32.02 12.96
CA GLN A 432 17.43 32.37 14.10
C GLN A 432 16.01 31.84 13.82
N ARG A 433 15.43 31.02 14.73
CA ARG A 433 14.07 30.47 14.56
C ARG A 433 13.06 31.57 14.23
N THR A 434 12.38 31.47 13.10
CA THR A 434 11.34 32.42 12.66
C THR A 434 9.94 31.90 12.95
N CYS A 435 9.76 30.58 12.99
CA CYS A 435 8.49 29.92 13.20
C CYS A 435 8.60 28.69 14.13
N GLN A 436 7.45 28.25 14.65
CA GLN A 436 7.29 27.02 15.43
C GLN A 436 5.92 26.40 15.17
N VAL A 437 5.83 25.08 15.34
CA VAL A 437 4.57 24.34 15.31
C VAL A 437 3.84 24.49 16.64
N GLN A 438 2.53 24.72 16.57
CA GLN A 438 1.60 24.81 17.69
C GLN A 438 0.29 24.10 17.35
N PRO A 439 -0.50 23.65 18.36
CA PRO A 439 -1.81 23.08 18.12
C PRO A 439 -2.79 24.15 17.64
N THR A 440 -3.65 23.78 16.69
CA THR A 440 -4.81 24.58 16.30
C THR A 440 -6.05 24.03 17.01
N PHE A 441 -7.00 24.92 17.32
CA PHE A 441 -8.24 24.56 18.00
C PHE A 441 -9.43 25.08 17.22
N THR A 442 -10.53 24.32 17.26
CA THR A 442 -11.83 24.72 16.76
C THR A 442 -12.47 25.80 17.66
N LYS A 443 -13.64 26.32 17.26
CA LYS A 443 -14.38 27.32 18.05
C LYS A 443 -14.84 26.80 19.42
N ASP A 444 -15.11 25.50 19.52
CA ASP A 444 -15.45 24.79 20.75
C ASP A 444 -14.22 24.38 21.57
N ASN A 445 -13.02 24.83 21.18
CA ASN A 445 -11.76 24.59 21.87
C ASN A 445 -11.34 23.11 21.86
N SER A 446 -11.83 22.33 20.90
CA SER A 446 -11.33 20.98 20.61
C SER A 446 -10.15 21.05 19.64
N PHE A 447 -9.26 20.06 19.71
CA PHE A 447 -8.05 20.01 18.88
C PHE A 447 -8.40 19.84 17.40
N ASN A 448 -7.89 20.72 16.54
CA ASN A 448 -8.14 20.75 15.09
C ASN A 448 -6.89 20.42 14.25
N GLY A 449 -5.84 19.89 14.87
CA GLY A 449 -4.57 19.56 14.22
C GLY A 449 -3.43 20.50 14.61
N LEU A 450 -2.39 20.53 13.77
CA LEU A 450 -1.19 21.33 13.98
C LEU A 450 -1.13 22.48 12.96
N GLY A 451 -0.44 23.56 13.32
CA GLY A 451 -0.15 24.68 12.42
C GLY A 451 1.20 25.30 12.74
N VAL A 452 1.79 25.99 11.75
CA VAL A 452 3.07 26.70 11.90
C VAL A 452 2.78 28.17 12.20
N PHE A 453 3.40 28.73 13.23
CA PHE A 453 3.19 30.10 13.70
C PHE A 453 4.49 30.88 13.76
N ALA A 454 4.42 32.17 13.43
CA ALA A 454 5.56 33.07 13.52
C ALA A 454 5.92 33.36 14.98
N ILE A 455 7.20 33.25 15.35
CA ILE A 455 7.70 33.55 16.71
C ILE A 455 7.94 35.07 16.87
N ARG A 456 8.14 35.77 15.75
CA ARG A 456 8.41 37.20 15.68
C ARG A 456 7.79 37.81 14.43
N ASN A 457 7.82 39.13 14.30
CA ASN A 457 7.41 39.80 13.07
C ASN A 457 8.35 39.44 11.91
N ILE A 458 7.79 39.03 10.77
CA ILE A 458 8.50 38.64 9.55
C ILE A 458 8.11 39.62 8.45
N LYS A 459 9.10 40.19 7.75
CA LYS A 459 8.85 41.11 6.63
C LYS A 459 8.58 40.36 5.33
N ALA A 460 7.73 40.95 4.48
CA ALA A 460 7.51 40.43 3.14
C ALA A 460 8.83 40.15 2.40
N GLY A 461 8.91 39.02 1.69
CA GLY A 461 10.10 38.54 0.99
C GLY A 461 11.13 37.80 1.86
N THR A 462 10.95 37.74 3.19
CA THR A 462 11.89 37.03 4.08
C THR A 462 11.72 35.52 3.97
N LEU A 463 12.84 34.79 3.90
CA LEU A 463 12.86 33.33 3.99
C LEU A 463 12.39 32.87 5.38
N ILE A 464 11.40 31.99 5.41
CA ILE A 464 10.80 31.43 6.63
C ILE A 464 11.41 30.07 6.93
N HIS A 465 11.41 29.18 5.95
CA HIS A 465 11.84 27.78 6.10
C HIS A 465 12.42 27.26 4.77
N TYR A 466 13.31 26.30 4.85
CA TYR A 466 13.75 25.52 3.68
C TYR A 466 14.02 24.09 4.12
N GLU A 467 13.81 23.14 3.22
CA GLU A 467 13.92 21.72 3.49
C GLU A 467 14.38 20.98 2.23
N GLU A 468 15.31 20.04 2.41
CA GLU A 468 15.69 19.07 1.38
C GLU A 468 14.86 17.81 1.55
N PRO A 469 14.59 17.06 0.48
CA PRO A 469 13.68 15.93 0.55
C PRO A 469 14.25 14.86 1.47
N VAL A 470 13.42 14.32 2.34
CA VAL A 470 13.87 13.27 3.27
C VAL A 470 13.65 11.89 2.65
N ILE A 471 12.57 11.74 1.88
CA ILE A 471 12.25 10.55 1.09
C ILE A 471 12.16 10.94 -0.38
N ARG A 472 12.76 10.12 -1.24
CA ARG A 472 12.90 10.38 -2.69
C ARG A 472 12.36 9.22 -3.51
N GLY A 473 11.71 9.55 -4.62
CA GLY A 473 11.26 8.61 -5.62
C GLY A 473 11.50 9.20 -7.01
N ASN A 474 12.63 8.85 -7.62
CA ASN A 474 12.99 9.34 -8.95
C ASN A 474 12.61 8.32 -10.01
N LEU A 475 11.77 8.68 -11.00
CA LEU A 475 11.39 7.78 -12.10
C LEU A 475 12.32 8.00 -13.29
N ILE A 476 13.07 6.97 -13.65
CA ILE A 476 13.90 6.98 -14.86
C ILE A 476 13.00 6.64 -16.07
N PRO A 477 12.80 7.57 -17.02
CA PRO A 477 11.93 7.35 -18.18
C PRO A 477 12.54 6.35 -19.17
N ASN A 478 11.70 5.58 -19.85
CA ASN A 478 12.14 4.66 -20.90
C ASN A 478 12.30 5.40 -22.23
N ARG A 479 13.43 5.18 -22.93
CA ARG A 479 13.67 5.73 -24.27
C ARG A 479 13.63 4.70 -25.38
N LEU A 480 13.23 5.16 -26.56
CA LEU A 480 13.44 4.44 -27.82
C LEU A 480 14.88 4.71 -28.32
N LEU A 481 15.45 3.79 -29.11
CA LEU A 481 16.86 3.85 -29.54
C LEU A 481 17.25 5.14 -30.29
N ASP A 482 16.31 5.72 -31.04
CA ASP A 482 16.53 6.86 -31.94
C ASP A 482 15.91 8.16 -31.38
N ASP A 483 15.61 8.19 -30.08
CA ASP A 483 15.04 9.36 -29.41
C ASP A 483 16.14 10.41 -29.15
N GLU A 484 16.25 11.40 -30.04
CA GLU A 484 17.19 12.54 -29.95
C GLU A 484 16.59 13.76 -29.24
N SER A 485 15.48 13.61 -28.51
CA SER A 485 14.84 14.71 -27.79
C SER A 485 15.79 15.33 -26.75
N GLU A 486 16.16 16.61 -26.95
CA GLU A 486 16.94 17.43 -26.01
C GLU A 486 16.10 17.96 -24.82
N GLY A 487 14.93 17.36 -24.55
CA GLY A 487 14.01 17.82 -23.51
C GLY A 487 14.64 17.89 -22.11
N PRO A 488 14.24 18.83 -21.23
CA PRO A 488 14.81 18.97 -19.88
C PRO A 488 14.63 17.73 -18.98
N LEU A 489 13.58 16.92 -19.21
CA LEU A 489 13.32 15.63 -18.56
C LEU A 489 14.30 14.53 -18.99
N HIS A 490 15.05 14.80 -20.05
CA HIS A 490 15.88 13.83 -20.72
C HIS A 490 17.37 14.00 -20.48
N ALA A 491 17.78 15.10 -19.86
CA ALA A 491 19.17 15.29 -19.46
C ALA A 491 19.53 14.34 -18.30
N PRO A 492 20.71 13.71 -18.31
CA PRO A 492 21.21 12.97 -17.15
C PRO A 492 21.35 13.90 -15.95
N ARG A 493 20.79 13.48 -14.81
CA ARG A 493 20.72 14.29 -13.59
C ARG A 493 21.30 13.53 -12.41
N CYS A 494 21.86 14.29 -11.48
CA CYS A 494 22.27 13.77 -10.19
C CYS A 494 21.05 13.23 -9.43
N ASP A 495 21.09 11.98 -9.01
CA ASP A 495 19.98 11.33 -8.29
C ASP A 495 19.63 12.04 -6.96
N ASN A 496 20.65 12.61 -6.29
CA ASN A 496 20.45 13.37 -5.06
C ASN A 496 19.91 14.78 -5.33
N CYS A 497 20.71 15.70 -5.88
CA CYS A 497 20.38 17.12 -5.98
C CYS A 497 19.62 17.51 -7.25
N GLN A 498 19.51 16.60 -8.22
CA GLN A 498 18.84 16.78 -9.51
C GLN A 498 19.42 17.84 -10.47
N THR A 499 20.63 18.33 -10.16
CA THR A 499 21.44 19.13 -11.10
C THR A 499 21.74 18.29 -12.35
N VAL A 500 21.72 18.93 -13.52
CA VAL A 500 22.12 18.29 -14.79
C VAL A 500 23.62 18.00 -14.73
N ILE A 501 24.00 16.78 -15.09
CA ILE A 501 25.41 16.37 -15.16
C ILE A 501 25.95 16.73 -16.53
N ASP A 502 27.21 17.17 -16.59
CA ASP A 502 27.87 17.55 -17.83
C ASP A 502 27.89 16.35 -18.81
N PRO A 503 27.41 16.51 -20.06
CA PRO A 503 27.52 15.47 -21.08
C PRO A 503 28.94 14.91 -21.28
N GLU A 504 29.99 15.72 -21.07
CA GLU A 504 31.38 15.25 -21.17
C GLU A 504 31.75 14.30 -20.04
N GLU A 505 31.30 14.57 -18.81
CA GLU A 505 31.49 13.67 -17.65
C GLU A 505 30.73 12.36 -17.85
N VAL A 506 29.52 12.44 -18.41
CA VAL A 506 28.69 11.29 -18.75
C VAL A 506 29.38 10.42 -19.81
N GLN A 507 29.89 11.03 -20.89
CA GLN A 507 30.62 10.31 -21.93
C GLN A 507 31.88 9.64 -21.36
N HIS A 508 32.63 10.34 -20.49
CA HIS A 508 33.79 9.78 -19.82
C HIS A 508 33.46 8.53 -19.00
N ILE A 509 32.35 8.56 -18.26
CA ILE A 509 31.83 7.42 -17.52
C ILE A 509 31.47 6.26 -18.46
N GLU A 510 30.79 6.53 -19.57
CA GLU A 510 30.37 5.51 -20.52
C GLU A 510 31.55 4.81 -21.19
N ASP A 511 32.55 5.58 -21.61
CA ASP A 511 33.78 5.07 -22.23
C ASP A 511 34.58 4.17 -21.30
N ASN A 512 34.46 4.37 -19.98
CA ASN A 512 35.18 3.64 -18.93
C ASN A 512 34.29 2.66 -18.14
N TRP A 513 33.04 2.44 -18.56
CA TRP A 513 32.04 1.68 -17.79
C TRP A 513 32.54 0.30 -17.33
N ASP A 514 33.09 -0.49 -18.25
CA ASP A 514 33.50 -1.87 -17.95
C ASP A 514 34.65 -1.92 -16.90
N ALA A 515 35.49 -0.87 -16.88
CA ALA A 515 36.57 -0.71 -15.90
C ALA A 515 36.08 -0.17 -14.54
N ILE A 516 35.03 0.67 -14.52
CA ILE A 516 34.39 1.18 -13.30
C ILE A 516 33.57 0.07 -12.62
N HIS A 517 32.92 -0.80 -13.40
CA HIS A 517 31.99 -1.81 -12.90
C HIS A 517 32.68 -3.11 -12.46
N SER A 518 33.84 -3.48 -13.03
CA SER A 518 34.52 -4.75 -12.75
C SER A 518 35.41 -4.70 -11.49
N PRO A 519 35.21 -5.60 -10.50
CA PRO A 519 36.02 -5.64 -9.28
C PRO A 519 37.41 -6.28 -9.44
N THR A 520 37.68 -6.92 -10.58
CA THR A 520 38.97 -7.56 -10.89
C THR A 520 39.68 -6.77 -11.99
N PRO A 521 40.80 -6.08 -11.68
CA PRO A 521 41.60 -5.46 -12.73
C PRO A 521 42.24 -6.58 -13.55
N LEU A 522 41.79 -6.75 -14.79
CA LEU A 522 42.60 -7.44 -15.79
C LEU A 522 43.96 -6.73 -15.81
N SER A 523 45.04 -7.48 -15.63
CA SER A 523 46.39 -6.95 -15.47
C SER A 523 46.73 -5.94 -16.57
N GLY A 524 46.75 -4.65 -16.22
CA GLY A 524 47.07 -3.52 -17.12
C GLY A 524 45.92 -2.57 -17.46
N TRP A 525 44.66 -2.88 -17.10
CA TRP A 525 43.47 -2.06 -17.38
C TRP A 525 42.63 -1.84 -16.11
N GLY A 526 43.21 -1.19 -15.10
CA GLY A 526 42.48 -0.79 -13.89
C GLY A 526 42.05 0.67 -13.99
N HIS A 527 40.80 0.98 -13.62
CA HIS A 527 40.38 2.37 -13.45
C HIS A 527 41.20 3.02 -12.32
N SER A 528 41.69 4.25 -12.52
CA SER A 528 42.41 4.98 -11.46
C SER A 528 41.55 5.06 -10.19
N SER A 529 42.10 4.64 -9.05
CA SER A 529 41.41 4.67 -7.74
C SER A 529 41.09 6.10 -7.26
N ASN A 530 41.70 7.11 -7.89
CA ASN A 530 41.51 8.52 -7.55
C ASN A 530 40.68 9.26 -8.62
N CYS A 531 40.00 8.54 -9.52
CA CYS A 531 39.11 9.17 -10.48
C CYS A 531 37.83 9.65 -9.82
N ALA A 532 37.44 10.90 -10.08
CA ALA A 532 36.17 11.48 -9.63
C ALA A 532 34.94 10.67 -10.08
N CYS A 533 35.03 9.98 -11.22
CA CYS A 533 33.97 9.11 -11.76
C CYS A 533 33.56 7.96 -10.81
N LEU A 534 34.42 7.53 -9.88
CA LEU A 534 34.07 6.53 -8.87
C LEU A 534 33.12 7.09 -7.80
N ASP A 535 33.17 8.40 -7.55
CA ASP A 535 32.32 9.12 -6.61
C ASP A 535 31.03 9.67 -7.27
N MET A 536 30.95 9.58 -8.60
CA MET A 536 29.81 10.00 -9.40
C MET A 536 28.83 8.87 -9.73
N MET A 537 29.12 7.63 -9.34
CA MET A 537 28.34 6.48 -9.79
C MET A 537 27.99 5.51 -8.68
N CYS A 538 26.82 4.92 -8.80
CA CYS A 538 26.45 3.76 -8.01
C CYS A 538 26.15 2.53 -8.89
N LYS A 539 26.51 1.35 -8.36
CA LYS A 539 26.30 0.04 -8.99
C LYS A 539 24.85 -0.43 -9.01
N CYS A 540 23.92 0.31 -8.41
CA CYS A 540 22.49 0.00 -8.54
C CYS A 540 22.12 -0.07 -10.02
N ALA A 541 21.68 -1.26 -10.44
CA ALA A 541 21.22 -1.50 -11.79
C ALA A 541 19.80 -0.93 -11.94
N ASP A 542 19.64 0.08 -12.78
CA ASP A 542 18.33 0.48 -13.29
C ASP A 542 18.27 0.16 -14.79
N VAL A 543 17.33 -0.69 -15.16
CA VAL A 543 17.20 -1.15 -16.55
C VAL A 543 16.52 -0.06 -17.35
N GLY A 544 17.26 0.92 -17.84
CA GLY A 544 16.63 1.93 -18.68
C GLY A 544 17.52 3.07 -19.13
N TYR A 545 18.65 2.82 -19.79
CA TYR A 545 19.19 3.83 -20.70
C TYR A 545 20.25 3.30 -21.68
N PHE A 546 20.23 3.79 -22.92
CA PHE A 546 21.18 3.43 -24.00
C PHE A 546 22.00 4.64 -24.50
N ARG A 547 22.06 5.77 -23.77
CA ARG A 547 22.91 6.97 -24.04
C ARG A 547 23.21 7.89 -22.83
N ALA A 548 23.46 7.37 -21.62
CA ALA A 548 23.90 8.20 -20.49
C ALA A 548 24.56 7.42 -19.34
N THR A 549 24.39 6.10 -19.30
CA THR A 549 25.17 5.12 -18.54
C THR A 549 24.49 3.79 -18.75
N ARG A 550 25.23 2.68 -18.78
CA ARG A 550 24.67 1.32 -18.94
C ARG A 550 23.93 0.84 -17.66
N GLY A 551 22.97 1.63 -17.18
CA GLY A 551 22.06 1.31 -16.07
C GLY A 551 22.57 1.64 -14.68
N GLY A 552 23.38 2.70 -14.50
CA GLY A 552 23.85 3.15 -13.17
C GLY A 552 23.19 4.45 -12.73
N LEU A 553 23.05 4.64 -11.41
CA LEU A 553 22.65 5.94 -10.85
C LEU A 553 23.83 6.91 -10.89
N LEU A 554 23.56 8.14 -11.28
CA LEU A 554 24.57 9.19 -11.44
C LEU A 554 24.49 10.22 -10.30
N PHE A 555 25.65 10.74 -9.90
CA PHE A 555 25.83 11.71 -8.83
C PHE A 555 26.83 12.79 -9.25
N CYS A 556 26.68 13.99 -8.67
CA CYS A 556 27.58 15.10 -8.91
C CYS A 556 29.00 14.85 -8.33
N SER A 557 30.05 15.23 -9.06
CA SER A 557 31.47 15.14 -8.62
C SER A 557 31.81 16.17 -7.55
N SER A 558 31.23 17.38 -7.61
CA SER A 558 31.30 18.42 -6.58
C SER A 558 29.96 19.11 -6.41
N ASN A 559 29.58 19.42 -5.16
CA ASN A 559 28.47 20.33 -4.90
C ASN A 559 28.95 21.77 -5.12
N ASP A 560 28.89 22.28 -6.35
CA ASP A 560 29.19 23.70 -6.65
C ASP A 560 28.27 24.68 -5.88
N ALA A 561 27.21 24.17 -5.26
CA ALA A 561 26.23 24.94 -4.49
C ALA A 561 26.68 25.33 -3.06
N LEU A 562 27.81 24.82 -2.55
CA LEU A 562 28.35 25.17 -1.22
C LEU A 562 29.82 25.59 -1.36
N SER A 563 30.04 26.89 -1.54
CA SER A 563 31.33 27.55 -1.78
C SER A 563 32.30 27.54 -0.58
N ASP A 564 32.20 26.61 0.37
CA ASP A 564 33.06 26.53 1.57
C ASP A 564 33.58 25.09 1.78
N GLY A 565 34.41 24.60 0.86
CA GLY A 565 35.59 23.76 1.13
C GLY A 565 35.52 22.43 1.90
N MET A 566 34.37 21.94 2.42
CA MET A 566 34.28 20.69 3.20
C MET A 566 32.94 19.94 3.07
N ALA A 567 32.16 20.16 2.00
CA ALA A 567 30.88 19.47 1.84
C ALA A 567 31.06 18.05 1.26
N PRO A 568 30.36 17.02 1.80
CA PRO A 568 30.40 15.66 1.25
C PRO A 568 29.80 15.61 -0.16
N HIS A 569 30.32 14.70 -1.00
CA HIS A 569 29.83 14.46 -2.36
C HIS A 569 28.36 13.99 -2.35
N CYS A 570 27.62 14.25 -3.44
CA CYS A 570 26.22 13.86 -3.59
C CYS A 570 25.97 12.36 -3.29
N LEU A 571 26.90 11.48 -3.68
CA LEU A 571 26.82 10.05 -3.43
C LEU A 571 26.97 9.70 -1.94
N ALA A 572 27.84 10.39 -1.20
CA ALA A 572 28.02 10.18 0.23
C ALA A 572 26.75 10.57 1.00
N ILE A 573 26.16 11.72 0.67
CA ILE A 573 24.87 12.15 1.23
C ILE A 573 23.79 11.11 0.94
N ALA A 574 23.73 10.60 -0.29
CA ALA A 574 22.76 9.58 -0.65
C ALA A 574 22.92 8.31 0.21
N ARG A 575 24.15 7.82 0.38
CA ARG A 575 24.46 6.63 1.19
C ARG A 575 24.06 6.76 2.66
N GLU A 576 24.14 7.98 3.21
CA GLU A 576 23.74 8.25 4.60
C GLU A 576 22.23 8.41 4.77
N THR A 577 21.49 8.78 3.72
CA THR A 577 20.11 9.26 3.87
C THR A 577 19.04 8.39 3.22
N TYR A 578 19.30 7.79 2.05
CA TYR A 578 18.28 7.00 1.33
C TYR A 578 18.83 5.88 0.44
N HIS A 579 20.16 5.74 0.35
CA HIS A 579 20.84 4.79 -0.53
C HIS A 579 21.72 3.83 0.27
N PHE A 580 21.10 3.06 1.15
CA PHE A 580 21.80 2.23 2.13
C PHE A 580 22.57 1.08 1.48
N GLU A 581 23.72 0.73 2.06
CA GLU A 581 24.65 -0.26 1.53
C GLU A 581 24.01 -1.64 1.38
N GLU A 582 23.10 -2.02 2.27
CA GLU A 582 22.45 -3.34 2.29
C GLU A 582 21.48 -3.55 1.12
N PHE A 583 20.98 -2.46 0.53
CA PHE A 583 20.05 -2.48 -0.61
C PHE A 583 20.69 -1.99 -1.90
N CYS A 584 21.96 -1.58 -1.86
CA CYS A 584 22.71 -1.18 -3.03
C CYS A 584 22.91 -2.38 -3.98
N GLY A 585 22.70 -2.16 -5.28
CA GLY A 585 22.83 -3.18 -6.33
C GLY A 585 21.53 -3.92 -6.67
N LEU A 586 20.42 -3.69 -5.95
CA LEU A 586 19.13 -4.30 -6.29
C LEU A 586 18.57 -3.71 -7.60
N ASP A 587 18.05 -4.59 -8.46
CA ASP A 587 17.35 -4.20 -9.69
C ASP A 587 15.94 -3.67 -9.38
N TRP A 588 15.68 -2.43 -9.80
CA TRP A 588 14.41 -1.73 -9.67
C TRP A 588 13.76 -1.40 -11.03
N GLY A 589 14.33 -1.85 -12.15
CA GLY A 589 13.77 -1.58 -13.49
C GLY A 589 12.33 -2.07 -13.65
N TRP A 590 12.00 -3.20 -13.01
CA TRP A 590 10.63 -3.73 -12.97
C TRP A 590 9.64 -2.78 -12.27
N LEU A 591 10.09 -2.07 -11.22
CA LEU A 591 9.28 -1.11 -10.49
C LEU A 591 9.04 0.11 -11.39
N HIS A 592 10.08 0.60 -12.04
CA HIS A 592 9.98 1.72 -12.98
C HIS A 592 9.04 1.39 -14.15
N ASP A 593 9.11 0.17 -14.70
CA ASP A 593 8.20 -0.36 -15.72
C ASP A 593 6.74 -0.50 -15.26
N ALA A 594 6.47 -0.44 -13.96
CA ALA A 594 5.12 -0.37 -13.41
C ALA A 594 4.51 1.05 -13.48
N MET A 595 5.31 2.08 -13.82
CA MET A 595 4.88 3.48 -13.88
C MET A 595 5.18 4.15 -15.22
N ARG A 596 6.14 3.62 -16.00
CA ARG A 596 6.55 4.19 -17.29
C ARG A 596 6.06 3.39 -18.50
N PRO A 597 6.13 3.99 -19.71
CA PRO A 597 5.88 3.27 -20.95
C PRO A 597 6.80 2.05 -21.12
N ASN A 598 6.21 0.92 -21.42
CA ASN A 598 6.91 -0.34 -21.67
C ASN A 598 7.21 -0.46 -23.16
N LYS A 599 8.47 -0.74 -23.50
CA LYS A 599 8.92 -0.87 -24.89
C LYS A 599 9.15 -2.32 -25.29
N VAL A 600 8.96 -2.61 -26.56
CA VAL A 600 9.38 -3.87 -27.18
C VAL A 600 10.16 -3.61 -28.46
N THR A 601 10.99 -4.56 -28.86
CA THR A 601 11.78 -4.50 -30.10
C THR A 601 11.18 -5.44 -31.12
N TRP A 602 10.95 -4.95 -32.35
CA TRP A 602 10.44 -5.74 -33.46
C TRP A 602 11.01 -5.23 -34.78
N GLY A 603 11.46 -6.14 -35.65
CA GLY A 603 11.95 -5.77 -36.98
C GLY A 603 13.12 -4.78 -36.96
N GLY A 604 13.92 -4.74 -35.88
CA GLY A 604 15.02 -3.79 -35.70
C GLY A 604 14.63 -2.44 -35.09
N SER A 605 13.34 -2.15 -34.94
CA SER A 605 12.84 -0.90 -34.36
C SER A 605 12.20 -1.12 -32.98
N GLN A 606 12.27 -0.11 -32.10
CA GLN A 606 11.58 -0.13 -30.80
C GLN A 606 10.26 0.63 -30.86
N TYR A 607 9.28 0.26 -30.03
CA TYR A 607 8.06 1.02 -29.82
C TYR A 607 7.51 0.81 -28.42
N PHE A 608 6.74 1.78 -27.93
CA PHE A 608 5.97 1.62 -26.70
C PHE A 608 4.75 0.74 -26.97
N THR A 609 4.42 -0.13 -26.03
CA THR A 609 3.32 -1.10 -26.14
C THR A 609 2.15 -0.76 -25.24
N HIS A 610 2.45 -0.33 -24.01
CA HIS A 610 1.48 0.05 -23.00
C HIS A 610 2.18 0.88 -21.93
N THR A 611 1.40 1.50 -21.07
CA THR A 611 1.87 2.04 -19.79
C THR A 611 1.09 1.35 -18.67
N ASN A 612 1.77 1.14 -17.55
CA ASN A 612 1.18 0.60 -16.33
C ASN A 612 0.73 1.70 -15.38
N GLU A 613 0.85 2.97 -15.75
CA GLU A 613 0.48 4.10 -14.90
C GLU A 613 -1.00 4.09 -14.47
N ARG A 614 -1.89 3.50 -15.28
CA ARG A 614 -3.31 3.29 -14.93
C ARG A 614 -3.50 2.55 -13.60
N HIS A 615 -2.49 1.81 -13.16
CA HIS A 615 -2.49 1.05 -11.91
C HIS A 615 -2.12 1.87 -10.67
N GLY A 616 -2.00 3.21 -10.76
CA GLY A 616 -1.85 4.05 -9.56
C GLY A 616 -0.60 3.76 -8.73
N THR A 617 0.44 3.21 -9.34
CA THR A 617 1.72 2.81 -8.72
C THR A 617 2.64 4.01 -8.41
N VAL A 618 2.11 5.23 -8.56
CA VAL A 618 2.85 6.48 -8.50
C VAL A 618 3.59 6.68 -7.16
N LEU A 619 2.98 6.26 -6.04
CA LEU A 619 3.58 6.36 -4.71
C LEU A 619 4.56 5.22 -4.41
N SER A 620 4.66 4.21 -5.27
CA SER A 620 5.45 3.02 -5.00
C SER A 620 6.96 3.31 -4.95
N LEU A 621 7.44 4.37 -5.63
CA LEU A 621 8.84 4.83 -5.51
C LEU A 621 9.13 5.40 -4.12
N LEU A 622 8.22 6.22 -3.58
CA LEU A 622 8.35 6.72 -2.22
C LEU A 622 8.19 5.59 -1.20
N LEU A 623 7.24 4.67 -1.41
CA LEU A 623 7.05 3.50 -0.57
C LEU A 623 8.31 2.64 -0.51
N LYS A 624 8.99 2.41 -1.64
CA LYS A 624 10.26 1.70 -1.71
C LYS A 624 11.30 2.34 -0.78
N SER A 625 11.47 3.66 -0.84
CA SER A 625 12.41 4.39 0.01
C SER A 625 12.01 4.38 1.49
N VAL A 626 10.70 4.44 1.81
CA VAL A 626 10.19 4.27 3.18
C VAL A 626 10.56 2.90 3.74
N LEU A 627 10.34 1.84 2.95
CA LEU A 627 10.59 0.46 3.38
C LEU A 627 12.09 0.20 3.57
N GLU A 628 12.95 0.69 2.69
CA GLU A 628 14.40 0.64 2.85
C GLU A 628 14.86 1.33 4.14
N LEU A 629 14.40 2.56 4.38
CA LEU A 629 14.74 3.31 5.60
C LEU A 629 14.24 2.60 6.86
N THR A 630 13.05 2.00 6.81
CA THR A 630 12.49 1.21 7.91
C THR A 630 13.38 0.01 8.21
N LEU A 631 13.75 -0.77 7.18
CA LEU A 631 14.58 -1.96 7.34
C LEU A 631 16.00 -1.62 7.81
N HIS A 632 16.58 -0.52 7.33
CA HIS A 632 17.87 -0.02 7.79
C HIS A 632 17.83 0.32 9.29
N ARG A 633 16.83 1.09 9.74
CA ARG A 633 16.66 1.44 11.17
C ARG A 633 16.26 0.26 12.06
N ARG A 634 15.69 -0.81 11.49
CA ARG A 634 15.42 -2.05 12.24
C ARG A 634 16.65 -2.80 12.70
N GLN A 635 17.83 -2.45 12.20
CA GLN A 635 19.08 -2.93 12.76
C GLN A 635 19.28 -2.45 14.21
N GLU A 636 18.72 -1.28 14.55
CA GLU A 636 18.73 -0.71 15.90
C GLU A 636 17.46 -1.01 16.68
N ASP A 637 16.29 -0.91 16.03
CA ASP A 637 14.98 -1.21 16.63
C ASP A 637 14.18 -2.21 15.78
N PRO A 638 14.28 -3.52 16.06
CA PRO A 638 13.60 -4.55 15.29
C PRO A 638 12.07 -4.43 15.20
N ASN A 639 11.44 -3.68 16.11
CA ASN A 639 9.99 -3.55 16.21
C ASN A 639 9.44 -2.32 15.48
N LEU A 640 10.30 -1.55 14.79
CA LEU A 640 9.92 -0.33 14.10
C LEU A 640 8.97 -0.59 12.94
N LEU A 641 7.75 -0.04 13.00
CA LEU A 641 6.79 -0.14 11.90
C LEU A 641 7.04 0.97 10.86
N ALA A 642 6.75 0.67 9.60
CA ALA A 642 7.06 1.58 8.50
C ALA A 642 6.33 2.94 8.60
N HIS A 643 5.13 2.96 9.18
CA HIS A 643 4.37 4.20 9.38
C HIS A 643 4.82 5.02 10.61
N GLU A 644 5.76 4.49 11.41
CA GLU A 644 6.24 5.05 12.67
C GLU A 644 7.66 5.63 12.58
N ILE A 645 8.32 5.52 11.42
CA ILE A 645 9.57 6.23 11.18
C ILE A 645 9.36 7.73 11.40
N ASN A 646 10.39 8.44 11.89
CA ASN A 646 10.30 9.84 12.29
C ASN A 646 9.67 10.75 11.22
N GLU A 647 9.98 10.48 9.94
CA GLU A 647 9.52 11.24 8.77
C GLU A 647 8.02 11.09 8.52
N LEU A 648 7.45 9.91 8.83
CA LEU A 648 6.04 9.58 8.63
C LEU A 648 5.21 9.77 9.90
N LEU A 649 5.81 9.62 11.09
CA LEU A 649 5.10 9.71 12.37
C LEU A 649 4.45 11.09 12.57
N VAL A 650 5.10 12.15 12.11
CA VAL A 650 4.59 13.53 12.21
C VAL A 650 3.43 13.84 11.26
N LEU A 651 3.29 13.05 10.19
CA LEU A 651 2.29 13.25 9.13
C LEU A 651 0.94 12.65 9.54
N GLU A 652 -0.15 13.32 9.19
CA GLU A 652 -1.49 12.79 9.44
C GLU A 652 -1.81 11.62 8.49
N ALA A 653 -2.38 10.54 9.03
CA ALA A 653 -2.87 9.40 8.26
C ALA A 653 -4.41 9.30 8.22
N GLY A 654 -5.08 10.32 8.75
CA GLY A 654 -6.54 10.38 8.90
C GLY A 654 -7.13 9.61 10.08
N THR A 655 -6.36 8.78 10.79
CA THR A 655 -6.81 8.04 11.99
C THR A 655 -6.52 8.78 13.31
N ASP A 656 -5.74 9.87 13.27
CA ASP A 656 -5.24 10.60 14.45
C ASP A 656 -6.25 11.63 15.01
N THR A 657 -7.34 11.89 14.29
CA THR A 657 -8.38 12.87 14.68
C THR A 657 -9.76 12.37 14.25
N ASN A 658 -10.74 12.39 15.17
CA ASN A 658 -12.05 11.74 14.98
C ASN A 658 -12.96 12.34 13.87
N GLU A 659 -12.66 13.52 13.32
CA GLU A 659 -13.65 14.24 12.49
C GLU A 659 -13.23 14.60 11.05
N PRO A 660 -11.99 15.06 10.72
CA PRO A 660 -11.72 15.62 9.39
C PRO A 660 -11.71 14.59 8.26
N TRP A 661 -11.42 13.31 8.57
CA TRP A 661 -11.09 12.28 7.58
C TRP A 661 -12.14 11.18 7.43
N LYS A 662 -13.20 11.23 8.24
CA LYS A 662 -14.30 10.25 8.20
C LYS A 662 -15.01 10.27 6.85
N GLU A 663 -15.04 11.43 6.19
CA GLU A 663 -15.64 11.62 4.87
C GLU A 663 -14.62 11.53 3.72
N SER A 664 -13.34 11.25 4.03
CA SER A 664 -12.27 11.15 3.03
C SER A 664 -12.21 9.77 2.38
N TRP A 665 -11.74 9.75 1.13
CA TRP A 665 -11.61 8.55 0.32
C TRP A 665 -10.25 8.49 -0.34
N PHE A 666 -9.62 7.32 -0.30
CA PHE A 666 -8.28 7.09 -0.80
C PHE A 666 -8.30 6.21 -2.05
N PRO A 667 -7.48 6.51 -3.07
CA PRO A 667 -7.28 5.68 -4.24
C PRO A 667 -6.94 4.23 -3.88
N PHE A 668 -7.57 3.30 -4.59
CA PHE A 668 -7.18 1.89 -4.56
C PHE A 668 -7.09 1.29 -5.95
N THR A 669 -6.03 0.52 -6.17
CA THR A 669 -5.94 -0.48 -7.23
C THR A 669 -5.26 -1.73 -6.68
N LEU A 670 -5.55 -2.88 -7.26
CA LEU A 670 -4.92 -4.15 -6.88
C LEU A 670 -3.40 -4.08 -7.04
N ALA A 671 -2.92 -3.49 -8.13
CA ALA A 671 -1.48 -3.39 -8.40
C ALA A 671 -0.79 -2.37 -7.48
N GLY A 672 -1.27 -1.12 -7.39
CA GLY A 672 -0.64 -0.06 -6.60
C GLY A 672 -0.69 -0.27 -5.09
N ASN A 673 -1.75 -0.90 -4.58
CA ASN A 673 -1.96 -1.05 -3.13
C ASN A 673 -1.58 -2.44 -2.59
N ILE A 674 -1.47 -3.47 -3.44
CA ILE A 674 -1.23 -4.86 -3.00
C ILE A 674 -0.05 -5.50 -3.73
N GLN A 675 -0.11 -5.67 -5.06
CA GLN A 675 0.90 -6.44 -5.79
C GLN A 675 2.28 -5.80 -5.74
N ILE A 676 2.39 -4.53 -6.13
CA ILE A 676 3.66 -3.81 -6.19
C ILE A 676 4.27 -3.62 -4.80
N PRO A 677 3.52 -3.21 -3.76
CA PRO A 677 4.04 -3.18 -2.39
C PRO A 677 4.64 -4.51 -1.92
N PHE A 678 3.96 -5.63 -2.18
CA PHE A 678 4.48 -6.96 -1.80
C PHE A 678 5.71 -7.36 -2.62
N ASP A 679 5.74 -6.98 -3.90
CA ASP A 679 6.92 -7.20 -4.75
C ASP A 679 8.12 -6.37 -4.30
N ILE A 680 7.92 -5.13 -3.84
CA ILE A 680 8.97 -4.31 -3.22
C ILE A 680 9.51 -5.03 -1.98
N LEU A 681 8.63 -5.47 -1.08
CA LEU A 681 9.02 -6.18 0.14
C LEU A 681 9.83 -7.44 -0.16
N PHE A 682 9.37 -8.25 -1.13
CA PHE A 682 10.13 -9.42 -1.57
C PHE A 682 11.49 -9.05 -2.16
N ASN A 683 11.57 -7.99 -2.97
CA ASN A 683 12.81 -7.52 -3.58
C ASN A 683 13.83 -7.05 -2.52
N LEU A 684 13.34 -6.52 -1.39
CA LEU A 684 14.09 -6.10 -0.20
C LEU A 684 14.42 -7.25 0.77
N GLY A 685 14.01 -8.49 0.47
CA GLY A 685 14.31 -9.65 1.32
C GLY A 685 13.32 -9.89 2.46
N VAL A 686 12.16 -9.20 2.48
CA VAL A 686 11.12 -9.40 3.50
C VAL A 686 10.22 -10.57 3.12
N ASP A 687 9.96 -11.45 4.09
CA ASP A 687 8.98 -12.50 3.94
C ASP A 687 7.59 -12.04 4.38
N ILE A 688 6.79 -11.59 3.41
CA ILE A 688 5.43 -11.06 3.64
C ILE A 688 4.45 -12.04 4.30
N PHE A 689 4.82 -13.33 4.38
CA PHE A 689 3.98 -14.35 5.02
C PHE A 689 4.29 -14.48 6.52
N SER A 690 5.57 -14.42 6.92
CA SER A 690 5.97 -14.61 8.31
C SER A 690 6.19 -13.31 9.08
N ASP A 691 6.55 -12.23 8.39
CA ASP A 691 6.76 -10.93 9.00
C ASP A 691 5.48 -10.07 8.93
N LEU A 692 4.63 -10.23 9.96
CA LEU A 692 3.38 -9.49 10.11
C LEU A 692 3.59 -8.01 10.49
N SER A 693 4.82 -7.54 10.69
CA SER A 693 5.07 -6.11 10.87
C SER A 693 4.91 -5.31 9.57
N PHE A 694 4.86 -5.99 8.42
CA PHE A 694 4.51 -5.44 7.10
C PHE A 694 3.15 -5.97 6.62
N ASP A 695 2.21 -6.18 7.54
CA ASP A 695 0.84 -6.53 7.18
C ASP A 695 0.18 -5.43 6.32
N THR A 696 -0.88 -5.78 5.60
CA THR A 696 -1.54 -4.92 4.61
C THR A 696 -1.95 -3.57 5.20
N TRP A 697 -2.41 -3.55 6.45
CA TRP A 697 -2.82 -2.32 7.12
C TRP A 697 -1.66 -1.33 7.32
N VAL A 698 -0.44 -1.82 7.62
CA VAL A 698 0.75 -0.98 7.78
C VAL A 698 1.07 -0.29 6.44
N ILE A 699 1.02 -1.07 5.36
CA ILE A 699 1.28 -0.57 4.00
C ILE A 699 0.21 0.46 3.60
N GLN A 700 -1.07 0.19 3.85
CA GLN A 700 -2.13 1.15 3.55
C GLN A 700 -1.98 2.44 4.37
N THR A 701 -1.61 2.35 5.65
CA THR A 701 -1.34 3.55 6.48
C THR A 701 -0.19 4.38 5.92
N VAL A 702 0.91 3.75 5.49
CA VAL A 702 2.01 4.46 4.81
C VAL A 702 1.52 5.11 3.52
N LEU A 703 0.81 4.38 2.65
CA LEU A 703 0.30 4.91 1.39
C LEU A 703 -0.66 6.10 1.59
N ARG A 704 -1.51 6.07 2.61
CA ARG A 704 -2.39 7.20 2.98
C ARG A 704 -1.58 8.44 3.36
N LYS A 705 -0.55 8.28 4.21
CA LYS A 705 0.36 9.38 4.59
C LYS A 705 1.11 9.92 3.36
N LEU A 706 1.62 9.04 2.50
CA LEU A 706 2.35 9.44 1.29
C LEU A 706 1.46 10.17 0.29
N LEU A 707 0.23 9.70 0.05
CA LEU A 707 -0.68 10.31 -0.93
C LEU A 707 -0.90 11.80 -0.68
N VAL A 708 -1.09 12.16 0.60
CA VAL A 708 -1.43 13.52 1.01
C VAL A 708 -0.20 14.43 1.02
N ASN A 709 1.00 13.87 1.21
CA ASN A 709 2.20 14.64 1.50
C ASN A 709 3.27 14.56 0.40
N ALA A 710 3.08 13.71 -0.61
CA ALA A 710 3.99 13.60 -1.73
C ALA A 710 3.93 14.86 -2.60
N VAL A 711 5.08 15.50 -2.79
CA VAL A 711 5.22 16.68 -3.62
C VAL A 711 5.83 16.27 -4.95
N PRO A 712 5.10 16.42 -6.08
CA PRO A 712 5.68 16.16 -7.39
C PRO A 712 6.76 17.19 -7.71
N TRP A 713 7.81 16.72 -8.35
CA TRP A 713 8.97 17.50 -8.74
C TRP A 713 9.14 17.40 -10.25
N GLU A 714 8.81 18.47 -10.97
CA GLU A 714 9.00 18.56 -12.42
C GLU A 714 9.38 19.98 -12.82
N HIS A 715 10.33 20.12 -13.74
CA HIS A 715 10.80 21.43 -14.20
C HIS A 715 9.70 22.24 -14.87
N GLU A 716 8.85 21.60 -15.68
CA GLU A 716 7.70 22.23 -16.34
C GLU A 716 6.71 22.79 -15.32
N ARG A 717 6.60 22.14 -14.16
CA ARG A 717 5.76 22.57 -13.04
C ARG A 717 6.41 23.62 -12.14
N ARG A 718 7.61 24.13 -12.45
CA ARG A 718 8.29 25.22 -11.72
C ARG A 718 8.03 26.62 -12.27
N GLY A 719 7.49 26.75 -13.48
CA GLY A 719 7.29 28.03 -14.17
C GLY A 719 6.18 28.91 -13.59
N ALA A 720 5.68 29.86 -14.39
CA ALA A 720 4.54 30.71 -14.04
C ALA A 720 3.23 30.30 -14.74
N ASN A 721 3.27 29.32 -15.66
CA ASN A 721 2.13 28.88 -16.45
C ASN A 721 1.34 27.78 -15.73
N PRO A 722 0.05 27.98 -15.44
CA PRO A 722 -0.83 26.90 -15.01
C PRO A 722 -1.45 26.25 -16.24
N THR A 723 -1.24 24.96 -16.41
CA THR A 723 -2.27 24.05 -16.91
C THR A 723 -1.81 22.63 -16.64
N PHE A 724 -2.75 21.80 -16.21
CA PHE A 724 -2.76 20.37 -16.51
C PHE A 724 -2.07 20.14 -17.86
N ASN A 725 -0.94 19.44 -17.86
CA ASN A 725 -0.22 19.20 -19.11
C ASN A 725 -0.99 18.13 -19.92
N ASP A 726 -0.72 17.99 -21.22
CA ASP A 726 -1.23 16.86 -22.01
C ASP A 726 -0.81 15.51 -21.40
N ARG A 727 0.22 15.54 -20.54
CA ARG A 727 0.73 14.45 -19.73
C ARG A 727 -0.07 14.18 -18.45
N ASP A 728 -1.00 15.01 -18.02
CA ASP A 728 -1.74 14.72 -16.78
C ASP A 728 -2.97 13.83 -17.01
N GLY A 729 -3.38 13.65 -18.27
CA GLY A 729 -4.52 12.83 -18.65
C GLY A 729 -4.21 11.33 -18.79
N PRO A 730 -5.25 10.51 -19.07
CA PRO A 730 -5.07 9.11 -19.45
C PRO A 730 -4.11 8.96 -20.63
N LYS A 731 -3.16 8.04 -20.52
CA LYS A 731 -2.11 7.85 -21.52
C LYS A 731 -2.62 7.10 -22.75
N PRO A 732 -2.49 7.64 -23.97
CA PRO A 732 -2.91 6.96 -25.18
C PRO A 732 -1.95 5.81 -25.51
N VAL A 733 -2.47 4.61 -25.75
CA VAL A 733 -1.68 3.52 -26.33
C VAL A 733 -1.71 3.65 -27.85
N LEU A 734 -0.65 4.24 -28.43
CA LEU A 734 -0.57 4.47 -29.87
C LEU A 734 -0.15 3.20 -30.61
N HIS A 735 -0.75 2.94 -31.78
CA HIS A 735 -0.36 1.82 -32.63
C HIS A 735 1.11 1.93 -33.08
N PRO A 736 1.89 0.83 -33.15
CA PRO A 736 3.31 0.89 -33.54
C PRO A 736 3.58 1.62 -34.87
N THR A 737 2.70 1.45 -35.87
CA THR A 737 2.79 2.17 -37.15
C THR A 737 2.58 3.68 -37.02
N LEU A 738 1.71 4.13 -36.11
CA LEU A 738 1.50 5.56 -35.86
C LEU A 738 2.74 6.13 -35.16
N GLN A 739 3.24 5.46 -34.11
CA GLN A 739 4.50 5.85 -33.47
C GLN A 739 5.66 5.92 -34.45
N SER A 740 5.74 4.99 -35.42
CA SER A 740 6.76 5.03 -36.47
C SER A 740 6.60 6.23 -37.41
N ARG A 741 5.37 6.62 -37.76
CA ARG A 741 5.11 7.79 -38.62
C ARG A 741 5.39 9.10 -37.90
N MET A 742 4.98 9.20 -36.64
CA MET A 742 5.25 10.34 -35.77
C MET A 742 6.77 10.55 -35.66
N ARG A 743 7.51 9.47 -35.36
CA ARG A 743 8.99 9.49 -35.34
C ARG A 743 9.61 9.94 -36.65
N ALA A 744 9.16 9.41 -37.79
CA ALA A 744 9.69 9.80 -39.10
C ALA A 744 9.45 11.30 -39.43
N ARG A 745 8.53 11.95 -38.72
CA ARG A 745 8.19 13.37 -38.86
C ARG A 745 8.74 14.23 -37.72
N ASN A 746 9.49 13.64 -36.80
CA ASN A 746 9.97 14.30 -35.58
C ASN A 746 8.81 14.87 -34.73
N GLU A 747 7.67 14.19 -34.71
CA GLU A 747 6.53 14.52 -33.85
C GLU A 747 6.76 13.99 -32.42
N ASP A 748 6.35 14.76 -31.41
CA ASP A 748 6.57 14.49 -29.99
C ASP A 748 5.73 13.28 -29.48
N LEU A 749 6.35 12.42 -28.67
CA LEU A 749 5.71 11.26 -28.01
C LEU A 749 5.42 11.52 -26.53
N SER A 750 5.63 12.74 -26.03
CA SER A 750 5.47 13.14 -24.63
C SER A 750 4.11 12.80 -24.02
N ALA A 751 3.04 12.72 -24.81
CA ALA A 751 1.72 12.29 -24.33
C ALA A 751 1.71 10.89 -23.70
N MET A 752 2.67 10.03 -24.05
CA MET A 752 2.82 8.70 -23.45
C MET A 752 3.73 8.69 -22.22
N GLU A 753 4.56 9.72 -22.00
CA GLU A 753 5.44 9.78 -20.84
C GLU A 753 4.66 9.73 -19.52
N PRO A 754 5.25 9.26 -18.41
CA PRO A 754 4.59 9.28 -17.10
C PRO A 754 4.05 10.67 -16.76
N SER A 755 2.94 10.76 -16.02
CA SER A 755 2.43 12.06 -15.54
C SER A 755 3.40 12.72 -14.56
N PHE A 756 4.26 11.92 -13.91
CA PHE A 756 5.22 12.40 -12.93
C PHE A 756 6.60 11.78 -13.12
N GLY A 757 7.61 12.63 -13.24
CA GLY A 757 9.02 12.24 -13.23
C GLY A 757 9.55 11.92 -11.83
N ASN A 758 9.45 12.84 -10.88
CA ASN A 758 10.03 12.63 -9.54
C ASN A 758 9.02 13.01 -8.44
N PHE A 759 9.13 12.33 -7.29
CA PHE A 759 8.36 12.59 -6.09
C PHE A 759 9.25 12.73 -4.87
N TYR A 760 8.87 13.66 -4.00
CA TYR A 760 9.58 13.94 -2.76
C TYR A 760 8.64 14.06 -1.57
N LEU A 761 9.15 13.72 -0.39
CA LEU A 761 8.49 13.95 0.89
C LEU A 761 9.26 15.02 1.68
N PHE A 762 8.53 16.02 2.15
CA PHE A 762 9.02 17.14 2.95
C PHE A 762 8.18 17.28 4.22
N PRO A 763 8.49 16.53 5.29
CA PRO A 763 7.69 16.56 6.52
C PRO A 763 7.51 17.96 7.11
N GLY A 764 8.51 18.84 7.00
CA GLY A 764 8.42 20.24 7.44
C GLY A 764 7.46 21.08 6.61
N LEU A 765 7.55 20.99 5.27
CA LEU A 765 6.59 21.63 4.37
C LEU A 765 5.15 21.20 4.66
N SER A 766 4.93 19.90 4.91
CA SER A 766 3.62 19.32 5.22
C SER A 766 2.96 19.88 6.48
N MET A 767 3.72 20.53 7.38
CA MET A 767 3.16 21.15 8.59
C MET A 767 2.50 22.51 8.33
N PHE A 768 2.79 23.15 7.19
CA PHE A 768 2.19 24.44 6.86
C PHE A 768 0.74 24.24 6.41
N ASN A 769 -0.18 24.80 7.18
CA ASN A 769 -1.59 24.78 6.81
C ASN A 769 -1.85 25.61 5.56
N HIS A 770 -2.91 25.23 4.86
CA HIS A 770 -3.27 25.86 3.62
C HIS A 770 -4.19 27.09 3.79
N SER A 771 -4.07 28.06 2.88
CA SER A 771 -5.14 29.03 2.60
C SER A 771 -5.22 29.45 1.13
N CYS A 772 -6.45 29.59 0.60
CA CYS A 772 -6.65 29.97 -0.80
C CYS A 772 -6.19 31.39 -1.07
N ARG A 773 -5.87 31.68 -2.33
CA ARG A 773 -5.56 33.06 -2.74
C ARG A 773 -6.74 34.01 -2.60
N PRO A 774 -6.52 35.27 -2.11
CA PRO A 774 -5.25 35.88 -1.67
C PRO A 774 -5.02 35.84 -0.13
N PHE A 775 -5.62 34.88 0.57
CA PHE A 775 -5.61 34.84 2.04
C PHE A 775 -4.28 34.34 2.63
N GLU A 776 -3.45 33.67 1.83
CA GLU A 776 -2.11 33.23 2.20
C GLU A 776 -1.21 34.39 2.64
N ASN A 777 -0.32 34.10 3.58
CA ASN A 777 0.68 35.04 4.05
C ASN A 777 2.11 34.57 3.74
N ALA A 778 2.30 33.32 3.32
CA ALA A 778 3.54 32.79 2.79
C ALA A 778 3.34 32.09 1.43
N LEU A 779 4.41 32.01 0.66
CA LEU A 779 4.52 31.26 -0.58
C LEU A 779 5.59 30.18 -0.44
N TRP A 780 5.53 29.17 -1.29
CA TRP A 780 6.51 28.11 -1.34
C TRP A 780 6.88 27.76 -2.79
N GLY A 781 8.04 27.14 -2.98
CA GLY A 781 8.55 26.72 -4.28
C GLY A 781 9.90 26.02 -4.14
N TYR A 782 10.46 25.56 -5.26
CA TYR A 782 11.78 24.95 -5.30
C TYR A 782 12.89 26.02 -5.38
N ASP A 783 14.02 25.75 -4.75
CA ASP A 783 15.23 26.58 -4.78
C ASP A 783 15.86 26.54 -6.20
N ASP A 784 16.32 27.71 -6.67
CA ASP A 784 16.98 27.84 -7.97
C ASP A 784 18.43 27.31 -7.94
N LYS A 785 19.07 27.26 -6.76
CA LYS A 785 20.45 26.77 -6.58
C LYS A 785 20.54 25.28 -6.30
N VAL A 786 19.62 24.77 -5.48
CA VAL A 786 19.56 23.36 -5.08
C VAL A 786 18.24 22.80 -5.60
N PRO A 787 18.22 22.17 -6.80
CA PRO A 787 16.98 21.93 -7.52
C PRO A 787 15.93 21.12 -6.75
N ASN A 788 16.31 20.22 -5.85
CA ASN A 788 15.39 19.40 -5.07
C ASN A 788 14.95 20.03 -3.74
N ARG A 789 15.51 21.17 -3.34
CA ARG A 789 15.18 21.84 -2.07
C ARG A 789 13.91 22.67 -2.20
N VAL A 790 13.03 22.59 -1.21
CA VAL A 790 11.86 23.48 -1.08
C VAL A 790 12.19 24.65 -0.18
N VAL A 791 11.69 25.83 -0.53
CA VAL A 791 11.79 27.07 0.23
C VAL A 791 10.40 27.67 0.48
N VAL A 792 10.21 28.24 1.66
CA VAL A 792 8.99 28.96 2.08
C VAL A 792 9.39 30.38 2.47
N TRP A 793 8.72 31.39 1.91
CA TRP A 793 9.00 32.80 2.18
C TRP A 793 7.73 33.62 2.39
N ALA A 794 7.85 34.74 3.10
CA ALA A 794 6.72 35.62 3.40
C ALA A 794 6.22 36.34 2.14
N ASN A 795 4.91 36.24 1.86
CA ASN A 795 4.25 36.99 0.78
C ASN A 795 3.93 38.42 1.20
N LYS A 796 3.59 38.60 2.48
CA LYS A 796 3.25 39.87 3.13
C LYS A 796 3.88 39.91 4.52
N ASP A 797 3.84 41.06 5.18
CA ASP A 797 4.30 41.16 6.57
C ASP A 797 3.45 40.25 7.48
N ILE A 798 4.08 39.38 8.25
CA ILE A 798 3.46 38.43 9.19
C ILE A 798 3.80 38.87 10.62
N ARG A 799 2.79 38.94 11.50
CA ARG A 799 2.99 39.35 12.90
C ARG A 799 3.44 38.17 13.77
N ALA A 800 4.14 38.47 14.86
CA ALA A 800 4.42 37.48 15.90
C ALA A 800 3.11 36.86 16.41
N GLY A 801 3.06 35.53 16.52
CA GLY A 801 1.88 34.75 16.90
C GLY A 801 0.87 34.52 15.78
N GLU A 802 1.10 35.04 14.57
CA GLU A 802 0.25 34.77 13.41
C GLU A 802 0.59 33.41 12.78
N GLU A 803 -0.44 32.65 12.38
CA GLU A 803 -0.26 31.38 11.67
C GLU A 803 0.24 31.62 10.24
N ILE A 804 1.28 30.89 9.84
CA ILE A 804 1.86 30.93 8.51
C ILE A 804 1.14 29.92 7.63
N ARG A 805 0.45 30.42 6.60
CA ARG A 805 -0.34 29.61 5.68
C ARG A 805 0.13 29.76 4.25
N ILE A 806 0.19 28.64 3.54
CA ILE A 806 0.68 28.52 2.16
C ILE A 806 -0.45 28.17 1.18
N PRO A 807 -0.33 28.47 -0.13
CA PRO A 807 -1.34 28.11 -1.13
C PRO A 807 -1.22 26.64 -1.61
N TYR A 808 -2.33 26.07 -2.10
CA TYR A 808 -2.47 24.64 -2.47
C TYR A 808 -1.54 24.26 -3.61
N GLN A 809 -1.39 25.19 -4.55
CA GLN A 809 -0.46 25.08 -5.65
C GLN A 809 0.32 26.38 -5.73
N ARG A 810 1.56 26.29 -6.24
CA ARG A 810 2.38 27.46 -6.58
C ARG A 810 1.68 28.41 -7.56
N TYR A 811 0.66 27.93 -8.28
CA TYR A 811 -0.09 28.69 -9.28
C TYR A 811 -1.42 29.23 -8.78
N ARG A 812 -1.91 30.26 -9.47
CA ARG A 812 -3.32 30.64 -9.46
C ARG A 812 -4.03 29.54 -10.24
N LEU A 813 -4.92 28.75 -9.61
CA LEU A 813 -6.04 28.19 -10.36
C LEU A 813 -6.66 29.41 -11.04
N ALA A 814 -6.68 29.44 -12.38
CA ALA A 814 -7.39 30.48 -13.11
C ALA A 814 -8.75 30.61 -12.40
N ASP A 815 -9.06 31.80 -11.89
CA ASP A 815 -10.27 32.00 -11.11
C ASP A 815 -11.40 31.34 -11.90
N PRO A 816 -12.05 30.28 -11.36
CA PRO A 816 -13.10 29.62 -12.12
C PRO A 816 -14.09 30.71 -12.45
N VAL A 817 -14.36 30.86 -13.74
CA VAL A 817 -15.45 31.70 -14.23
C VAL A 817 -16.73 31.01 -13.76
N GLY A 818 -17.08 31.17 -12.48
CA GLY A 818 -18.12 30.40 -11.82
C GLY A 818 -18.00 30.40 -10.29
N ASN A 819 -19.14 30.54 -9.61
CA ASN A 819 -19.26 30.42 -8.16
C ASN A 819 -19.24 28.95 -7.74
N ASP A 820 -18.12 28.23 -7.82
CA ASP A 820 -18.22 26.75 -7.71
C ASP A 820 -17.38 26.06 -6.63
N ILE A 821 -17.94 24.91 -6.24
CA ILE A 821 -17.66 23.99 -5.14
C ILE A 821 -16.32 23.23 -5.31
N ASP A 822 -15.71 23.32 -6.49
CA ASP A 822 -14.54 22.53 -6.92
C ASP A 822 -13.23 22.84 -6.16
N LEU A 823 -13.09 24.05 -5.59
CA LEU A 823 -11.87 24.48 -4.88
C LEU A 823 -11.57 23.69 -3.60
N ASN A 824 -12.60 23.28 -2.86
CA ASN A 824 -12.43 22.46 -1.64
C ASN A 824 -12.21 20.98 -1.97
N MET A 825 -12.58 20.53 -3.17
CA MET A 825 -12.41 19.13 -3.56
C MET A 825 -10.96 18.82 -3.93
N HIS A 826 -10.27 19.75 -4.62
CA HIS A 826 -8.82 19.66 -4.83
C HIS A 826 -8.03 19.77 -3.52
N ALA A 827 -8.57 20.48 -2.53
CA ALA A 827 -7.95 20.62 -1.20
C ALA A 827 -7.81 19.29 -0.47
N VAL A 828 -8.92 18.54 -0.38
CA VAL A 828 -8.95 17.25 0.32
C VAL A 828 -8.03 16.26 -0.38
N GLN A 829 -7.99 16.27 -1.72
CA GLN A 829 -7.10 15.40 -2.48
C GLN A 829 -5.61 15.75 -2.29
N LEU A 830 -5.26 17.04 -2.26
CA LEU A 830 -3.86 17.50 -2.23
C LEU A 830 -3.29 17.65 -0.80
N PHE A 831 -4.13 17.92 0.19
CA PHE A 831 -3.72 18.24 1.58
C PHE A 831 -4.55 17.51 2.63
N GLY A 832 -5.45 16.62 2.20
CA GLY A 832 -6.18 15.74 3.11
C GLY A 832 -7.40 16.32 3.79
N LYS A 833 -7.52 17.66 3.83
CA LYS A 833 -8.58 18.38 4.54
C LYS A 833 -9.16 19.53 3.72
N ASN A 834 -10.37 19.94 4.11
CA ASN A 834 -11.04 21.10 3.51
C ASN A 834 -10.28 22.40 3.80
N CYS A 835 -10.41 23.38 2.90
CA CYS A 835 -9.87 24.71 3.15
C CYS A 835 -10.72 25.47 4.18
N GLU A 836 -10.11 25.91 5.26
CA GLU A 836 -10.79 26.72 6.29
C GLU A 836 -10.61 28.24 6.10
N CYS A 837 -10.11 28.70 4.93
CA CYS A 837 -9.94 30.14 4.70
C CYS A 837 -11.30 30.86 4.52
N PRO A 838 -11.38 32.19 4.72
CA PRO A 838 -12.64 32.93 4.56
C PRO A 838 -13.32 32.78 3.20
N ARG A 839 -12.57 32.48 2.13
CA ARG A 839 -13.12 32.17 0.79
C ARG A 839 -13.98 30.89 0.79
N CYS A 840 -13.57 29.92 1.59
CA CYS A 840 -14.12 28.56 1.62
C CYS A 840 -15.00 28.30 2.85
N GLN A 841 -14.88 29.10 3.92
CA GLN A 841 -15.76 29.05 5.09
C GLN A 841 -17.22 29.27 4.67
N GLY A 842 -18.12 28.39 5.10
CA GLY A 842 -19.53 28.40 4.71
C GLY A 842 -19.83 27.70 3.38
N ARG A 843 -18.80 27.28 2.62
CA ARG A 843 -18.90 26.35 1.49
C ARG A 843 -18.51 24.94 1.92
N ALA A 844 -18.81 24.58 3.16
CA ALA A 844 -18.68 23.20 3.62
C ALA A 844 -19.52 22.34 2.69
N PHE A 845 -18.92 21.31 2.13
CA PHE A 845 -19.66 20.29 1.44
C PHE A 845 -20.44 19.52 2.51
N VAL A 846 -21.67 19.94 2.78
CA VAL A 846 -22.69 19.02 3.28
C VAL A 846 -23.38 18.54 2.01
N PRO A 847 -23.22 17.28 1.59
CA PRO A 847 -24.12 16.75 0.57
C PRO A 847 -25.53 16.98 1.11
N PRO A 848 -26.44 17.67 0.38
CA PRO A 848 -27.72 18.07 0.94
C PRO A 848 -28.50 16.82 1.32
N VAL A 849 -28.57 16.53 2.62
CA VAL A 849 -29.50 15.55 3.17
C VAL A 849 -30.86 16.23 3.16
N ASP A 850 -31.65 15.96 2.13
CA ASP A 850 -33.01 16.48 1.99
C ASP A 850 -33.88 15.84 3.08
N SER A 851 -33.98 16.47 4.24
CA SER A 851 -34.85 16.05 5.34
C SER A 851 -36.30 16.32 4.94
N ARG A 852 -36.95 15.37 4.27
CA ARG A 852 -38.40 15.39 4.11
C ARG A 852 -39.06 14.57 5.20
N GLU A 853 -39.78 15.32 6.03
CA GLU A 853 -40.70 14.92 7.08
C GLU A 853 -41.49 13.64 6.74
N GLY A 854 -41.42 12.67 7.65
CA GLY A 854 -42.31 11.52 7.64
C GLY A 854 -43.76 11.96 7.84
N LYS A 855 -44.61 11.67 6.86
CA LYS A 855 -46.06 11.55 7.09
C LYS A 855 -46.42 10.08 7.20
N SER A 856 -46.82 9.72 8.42
CA SER A 856 -47.54 8.51 8.78
C SER A 856 -48.77 8.31 7.89
N GLY A 857 -48.89 7.13 7.28
CA GLY A 857 -50.09 6.65 6.60
C GLY A 857 -50.18 5.14 6.74
N SER A 858 -51.14 4.69 7.55
CA SER A 858 -51.48 3.30 7.86
C SER A 858 -52.20 2.57 6.71
N GLY A 859 -51.93 1.27 6.56
CA GLY A 859 -52.94 0.27 6.14
C GLY A 859 -52.62 -0.57 4.91
N GLY A 860 -52.58 -1.90 5.11
CA GLY A 860 -53.29 -2.87 4.25
C GLY A 860 -52.53 -3.59 3.13
N ASP A 861 -52.38 -4.91 3.36
CA ASP A 861 -52.42 -6.03 2.40
C ASP A 861 -51.18 -6.50 1.61
N ALA A 862 -51.04 -7.82 1.67
CA ALA A 862 -49.99 -8.65 1.11
C ALA A 862 -50.30 -9.09 -0.33
N ALA A 863 -49.33 -8.96 -1.23
CA ALA A 863 -49.15 -9.85 -2.38
C ALA A 863 -47.79 -9.61 -3.07
N GLN A 864 -47.05 -10.72 -3.27
CA GLN A 864 -46.07 -11.01 -4.33
C GLN A 864 -45.19 -9.85 -4.85
N GLY A 865 -43.97 -9.74 -4.32
CA GLY A 865 -42.92 -8.87 -4.84
C GLY A 865 -41.99 -9.59 -5.82
N ASP A 866 -42.01 -9.15 -7.07
CA ASP A 866 -40.96 -9.32 -8.08
C ASP A 866 -39.61 -8.83 -7.52
N GLY A 867 -38.55 -9.60 -7.74
CA GLY A 867 -37.22 -9.46 -7.14
C GLY A 867 -36.41 -8.28 -7.68
N THR A 868 -36.97 -7.09 -7.66
CA THR A 868 -36.26 -5.82 -7.89
C THR A 868 -35.95 -5.18 -6.55
N VAL A 869 -34.96 -5.74 -5.83
CA VAL A 869 -34.32 -5.04 -4.72
C VAL A 869 -33.38 -4.01 -5.35
N ASP A 870 -33.70 -2.74 -5.17
CA ASP A 870 -32.90 -1.58 -5.55
C ASP A 870 -31.61 -1.56 -4.69
N TRP A 871 -30.66 -2.39 -5.07
CA TRP A 871 -29.35 -2.49 -4.41
C TRP A 871 -28.40 -1.52 -5.11
N THR A 872 -28.38 -0.29 -4.61
CA THR A 872 -27.21 0.58 -4.72
C THR A 872 -26.39 0.40 -3.44
N PRO A 873 -25.19 -0.21 -3.49
CA PRO A 873 -24.25 -0.05 -2.40
C PRO A 873 -23.92 1.44 -2.37
N GLY A 874 -24.04 2.13 -1.23
CA GLY A 874 -23.76 3.56 -1.17
C GLY A 874 -22.42 3.91 -1.83
N PRO A 875 -22.45 4.74 -2.89
CA PRO A 875 -22.11 6.14 -2.74
C PRO A 875 -23.36 6.97 -2.98
N VAL A 876 -23.61 7.94 -2.11
CA VAL A 876 -24.58 9.05 -2.27
C VAL A 876 -25.74 8.72 -3.23
N THR A 877 -26.87 8.28 -2.68
CA THR A 877 -28.16 8.41 -3.36
C THR A 877 -28.45 9.91 -3.56
N ILE A 878 -28.27 10.41 -4.78
CA ILE A 878 -28.90 11.66 -5.23
C ILE A 878 -30.21 11.24 -5.91
N PRO A 879 -31.40 11.53 -5.34
CA PRO A 879 -32.65 11.17 -5.98
C PRO A 879 -32.85 11.98 -7.28
N PRO A 880 -33.52 11.41 -8.30
CA PRO A 880 -33.84 12.16 -9.52
C PRO A 880 -34.79 13.32 -9.17
N LYS A 881 -34.44 14.54 -9.59
CA LYS A 881 -35.41 15.65 -9.62
C LYS A 881 -36.59 15.21 -10.48
N ALA A 882 -37.76 15.03 -9.85
CA ALA A 882 -39.03 15.10 -10.55
C ALA A 882 -39.13 16.51 -11.15
N GLY A 883 -38.89 16.63 -12.45
CA GLY A 883 -39.27 17.80 -13.20
C GLY A 883 -40.78 17.91 -13.16
N ASN A 884 -41.30 18.97 -12.55
CA ASN A 884 -42.64 19.45 -12.80
C ASN A 884 -42.72 19.82 -14.30
N MET A 885 -43.08 18.85 -15.15
CA MET A 885 -43.64 19.15 -16.45
C MET A 885 -45.10 19.59 -16.25
N GLY A 886 -45.27 20.91 -16.15
CA GLY A 886 -46.53 21.55 -16.47
C GLY A 886 -46.91 21.20 -17.91
N TRP A 887 -48.17 20.85 -18.07
CA TRP A 887 -48.79 20.47 -19.32
C TRP A 887 -48.56 21.50 -20.43
N CYS A 888 -48.21 21.04 -21.64
CA CYS A 888 -48.69 21.68 -22.86
C CYS A 888 -48.79 20.67 -24.01
N THR A 889 -50.02 20.48 -24.47
CA THR A 889 -50.45 19.65 -25.59
C THR A 889 -50.15 20.30 -26.94
N ARG A 890 -49.77 19.49 -27.95
CA ARG A 890 -50.17 19.51 -29.39
C ARG A 890 -49.12 18.77 -30.22
N ARG A 891 -49.42 17.55 -30.69
CA ARG A 891 -50.02 17.20 -32.01
C ARG A 891 -49.09 17.45 -33.21
N GLY A 892 -48.76 16.35 -33.90
CA GLY A 892 -48.83 16.29 -35.37
C GLY A 892 -47.56 15.85 -36.09
N THR A 893 -47.53 14.56 -36.51
CA THR A 893 -47.25 14.07 -37.88
C THR A 893 -46.08 14.72 -38.64
N PHE A 894 -45.00 14.05 -39.01
CA PHE A 894 -44.84 12.76 -39.70
C PHE A 894 -43.46 12.18 -39.40
#